data_AF-A0A9N9DZK9-F1
#
_entry.id   AF-A0A9N9DZK9-F1
#
_cell.length_a   1.000
_cell.length_b   1.000
_cell.length_c   1.000
_cell.angle_alpha   90.00
_cell.angle_beta   90.00
_cell.angle_gamma   90.00
#
_symmetry.space_group_name_H-M   'P 1'
#
loop_
_entity.id
_entity.type
_entity.pdbx_description
1 polymer ?
#
loop_
_entity_poly.entity_id
_entity_poly.type
_entity_poly.pdbx_seq_one_letter_code
_entity_poly.pdbx_strand_id
1 'polypeptide(L)'
;LIISPLPDLNLEELLLLLRPHVGGVRLKPLRDSLPQLENGDILSNTPDISAHLKFVDRDKEVEQLMESITELYAIIKNPEDFQEPRKQIRFPTAVGTAGKGKTTFARRAFEKLDSWGSNIPIEVRDGVIDCCEAGRSLRVSCESFVDDDFDKRPERAFGRLLLYEALKYRIEPKVTYREFITNILHRRTAALNIILNVIGELLPGNTDAVFYIINVDETNSLFSRKKDIFLKEILKSLVDVMLENYFVFPILTGTHAIDLFSAVVSSGSGARTIEINLPLLKVDHAEEVILDLANRGLGPYSRERILEISSYLRQKIEILGVVCRFLEVFIYQMSVIGWSTMHHHETFDDQTFQWEGFCYFLRYCQHDPARCQTLIDRTSEVINSKYQHYGDVYKDHLEFIPELVAYSMFNWHVKRNTMLGKRKHITIAELENKGIVFLEGLEGLENREEKRLKIPGITVSRLSKGLNPSVLPDIKLLRTLDHALSPDQNELLTISIVVFRLWTIYRNSVRNGFIKEGKNGTCNLSDLFPLRENQDDVKIEFEPRFSVLDTPFRIGCEADWIKFKQKCGMSECIAFQNLEKAPFADAFLLTQPLIFFQSKQELTSCRKEIDDRSPNILKKGLVKTEHAKVVDAAVGEHFFVLDTDAHARDDEKYNHNEIVVTSDNRREFLGDVMAQIKMYSVLYG
;
A
#
# COMPACT_ATOMS: atom_id res chain seq x y z
N LEU A 1 19.61 48.99 -6.77
CA LEU A 1 20.86 48.66 -6.04
C LEU A 1 21.14 47.19 -6.27
N ILE A 2 22.11 46.86 -7.14
CA ILE A 2 22.58 45.49 -7.32
C ILE A 2 23.39 45.16 -6.07
N ILE A 3 22.80 44.41 -5.14
CA ILE A 3 23.50 43.92 -3.96
C ILE A 3 24.49 42.87 -4.47
N SER A 4 25.79 43.17 -4.42
CA SER A 4 26.85 42.18 -4.64
C SER A 4 26.55 40.95 -3.78
N PRO A 5 26.62 39.72 -4.31
CA PRO A 5 26.50 38.53 -3.49
C PRO A 5 27.56 38.61 -2.38
N LEU A 6 27.12 38.40 -1.13
CA LEU A 6 28.03 38.30 0.01
C LEU A 6 29.01 37.15 -0.25
N PRO A 7 30.31 37.30 0.10
CA PRO A 7 31.29 36.24 -0.09
C PRO A 7 30.92 34.99 0.71
N ASP A 8 31.22 33.83 0.13
CA ASP A 8 31.05 32.53 0.77
C ASP A 8 31.86 32.46 2.07
N LEU A 9 31.31 31.77 3.06
CA LEU A 9 31.94 31.47 4.33
C LEU A 9 33.01 30.39 4.12
N ASN A 10 34.18 30.58 4.74
CA ASN A 10 35.15 29.50 4.91
C ASN A 10 34.83 28.66 6.17
N LEU A 11 35.60 27.59 6.40
CA LEU A 11 35.41 26.66 7.51
C LEU A 11 35.39 27.38 8.88
N GLU A 12 36.42 28.18 9.17
CA GLU A 12 36.57 28.90 10.44
C GLU A 12 35.46 29.93 10.66
N GLU A 13 35.09 30.69 9.62
CA GLU A 13 34.00 31.64 9.69
C GLU A 13 32.66 30.95 9.99
N LEU A 14 32.41 29.79 9.39
CA LEU A 14 31.17 29.03 9.61
C LEU A 14 31.14 28.45 11.04
N LEU A 15 32.26 27.92 11.53
CA LEU A 15 32.38 27.42 12.92
C LEU A 15 32.20 28.55 13.94
N LEU A 16 32.79 29.72 13.71
CA LEU A 16 32.66 30.89 14.57
C LEU A 16 31.20 31.38 14.66
N LEU A 17 30.45 31.29 13.56
CA LEU A 17 29.02 31.61 13.56
C LEU A 17 28.18 30.58 14.31
N LEU A 18 28.51 29.28 14.22
CA LEU A 18 27.67 28.21 14.75
C LEU A 18 27.95 27.88 16.22
N ARG A 19 29.22 27.82 16.64
CA ARG A 19 29.62 27.42 17.99
C ARG A 19 28.88 28.14 19.13
N PRO A 20 28.56 29.45 19.05
CA PRO A 20 27.80 30.14 20.09
C PRO A 20 26.37 29.63 20.26
N HIS A 21 25.79 29.01 19.24
CA HIS A 21 24.41 28.56 19.22
C HIS A 21 24.25 27.05 19.44
N VAL A 22 25.33 26.27 19.30
CA VAL A 22 25.32 24.83 19.49
C VAL A 22 25.56 24.52 20.97
N GLY A 23 24.55 24.00 21.66
CA GLY A 23 24.64 23.63 23.07
C GLY A 23 25.72 22.58 23.34
N GLY A 24 26.50 22.74 24.42
CA GLY A 24 27.61 21.85 24.80
C GLY A 24 27.20 20.49 25.36
N VAL A 25 25.90 20.19 25.39
CA VAL A 25 25.41 18.90 25.89
C VAL A 25 25.58 17.85 24.80
N ARG A 26 26.27 16.76 25.12
CA ARG A 26 26.25 15.49 24.38
C ARG A 26 24.83 14.91 24.40
N LEU A 27 23.89 15.55 23.74
CA LEU A 27 22.75 14.84 23.18
C LEU A 27 23.35 13.94 22.11
N LYS A 28 23.36 12.62 22.38
CA LYS A 28 23.61 11.58 21.37
C LYS A 28 22.88 12.04 20.10
N PRO A 29 23.58 12.46 19.04
CA PRO A 29 22.95 13.07 17.87
C PRO A 29 22.20 12.06 17.00
N LEU A 30 22.05 10.81 17.45
CA LEU A 30 20.90 9.95 17.15
C LEU A 30 19.90 9.97 18.28
N ARG A 31 18.90 10.85 18.23
CA ARG A 31 17.65 10.85 19.03
C ARG A 31 16.96 12.17 18.69
N ASP A 32 16.40 12.31 17.50
CA ASP A 32 14.96 12.11 17.28
C ASP A 32 14.65 11.24 16.03
N SER A 33 15.06 9.98 16.07
CA SER A 33 14.32 8.87 15.41
C SER A 33 14.00 7.73 16.36
N LEU A 34 14.80 7.56 17.42
CA LEU A 34 14.53 6.67 18.52
C LEU A 34 14.65 7.51 19.77
N PRO A 35 13.64 7.55 20.65
CA PRO A 35 14.01 7.61 22.05
C PRO A 35 14.90 6.38 22.28
N GLN A 36 16.20 6.52 22.60
CA GLN A 36 16.71 5.56 23.60
C GLN A 36 16.11 6.02 24.92
N LEU A 37 14.85 5.67 25.07
CA LEU A 37 14.27 5.50 26.37
C LEU A 37 15.15 4.44 27.01
N GLU A 38 16.09 4.89 27.83
CA GLU A 38 16.67 4.02 28.85
C GLU A 38 15.57 3.47 29.77
N ASN A 39 14.31 3.93 29.64
CA ASN A 39 13.10 3.40 30.27
C ASN A 39 11.85 3.51 29.36
N GLY A 40 11.66 2.66 28.35
CA GLY A 40 10.34 2.27 27.74
C GLY A 40 9.23 3.26 27.31
N ASP A 41 9.19 4.52 27.74
CA ASP A 41 8.01 5.38 27.72
C ASP A 41 7.90 6.25 26.46
N ILE A 42 7.04 5.85 25.51
CA ILE A 42 6.50 6.80 24.53
C ILE A 42 5.78 7.88 25.34
N LEU A 43 6.27 9.12 25.30
CA LEU A 43 5.65 10.24 26.03
C LEU A 43 4.17 10.31 25.64
N SER A 44 3.28 10.23 26.65
CA SER A 44 1.87 10.54 26.48
C SER A 44 1.76 11.91 25.80
N ASN A 45 1.00 12.01 24.70
CA ASN A 45 0.88 13.18 23.81
C ASN A 45 1.94 13.27 22.69
N THR A 46 2.20 12.19 21.96
CA THR A 46 3.10 12.24 20.80
C THR A 46 2.32 12.69 19.53
N PRO A 47 2.75 13.76 18.82
CA PRO A 47 2.03 14.25 17.63
C PRO A 47 2.34 13.45 16.35
N ASP A 48 3.47 12.74 16.30
CA ASP A 48 3.87 11.90 15.16
C ASP A 48 4.47 10.57 15.64
N ILE A 49 3.77 9.47 15.35
CA ILE A 49 4.18 8.12 15.75
C ILE A 49 5.09 7.43 14.72
N SER A 50 5.28 8.01 13.52
CA SER A 50 6.00 7.35 12.41
C SER A 50 7.45 7.01 12.76
N ALA A 51 8.11 7.85 13.56
CA ALA A 51 9.45 7.59 14.10
C ALA A 51 9.48 6.38 15.05
N HIS A 52 8.34 6.02 15.63
CA HIS A 52 8.21 4.92 16.58
C HIS A 52 7.73 3.62 15.92
N LEU A 53 7.46 3.54 14.62
CA LEU A 53 6.99 2.27 14.02
C LEU A 53 8.15 1.39 13.60
N LYS A 54 8.16 0.13 14.06
CA LYS A 54 9.21 -0.85 13.71
C LYS A 54 9.39 -0.94 12.20
N PHE A 55 10.64 -1.08 11.78
CA PHE A 55 10.99 -1.36 10.41
C PHE A 55 11.04 -2.88 10.20
N VAL A 56 10.13 -3.41 9.36
CA VAL A 56 9.88 -4.84 9.18
C VAL A 56 9.92 -5.22 7.69
N ASP A 57 10.32 -6.46 7.42
CA ASP A 57 10.27 -7.11 6.10
C ASP A 57 10.98 -6.34 4.98
N ARG A 58 12.26 -6.02 5.18
CA ARG A 58 13.07 -5.32 4.17
C ARG A 58 14.49 -5.84 4.08
N ASP A 59 14.72 -7.08 4.51
CA ASP A 59 16.06 -7.57 4.78
C ASP A 59 16.88 -7.65 3.49
N LYS A 60 16.25 -8.06 2.39
CA LYS A 60 16.85 -8.06 1.05
C LYS A 60 17.15 -6.65 0.55
N GLU A 61 16.24 -5.70 0.78
CA GLU A 61 16.43 -4.31 0.37
C GLU A 61 17.50 -3.61 1.22
N VAL A 62 17.63 -3.96 2.52
CA VAL A 62 18.72 -3.50 3.39
C VAL A 62 20.06 -4.10 2.95
N GLU A 63 20.11 -5.39 2.65
CA GLU A 63 21.30 -6.06 2.12
C GLU A 63 21.77 -5.38 0.83
N GLN A 64 20.86 -5.15 -0.12
CA GLN A 64 21.16 -4.42 -1.37
C GLN A 64 21.69 -3.00 -1.12
N LEU A 65 21.19 -2.31 -0.08
CA LEU A 65 21.66 -0.99 0.30
C LEU A 65 23.09 -1.05 0.85
N MET A 66 23.39 -2.04 1.70
CA MET A 66 24.72 -2.24 2.28
C MET A 66 25.76 -2.68 1.23
N GLU A 67 25.35 -3.51 0.27
CA GLU A 67 26.17 -3.82 -0.92
C GLU A 67 26.49 -2.55 -1.71
N SER A 68 25.51 -1.66 -1.90
CA SER A 68 25.72 -0.39 -2.60
C SER A 68 26.69 0.55 -1.86
N ILE A 69 26.66 0.58 -0.52
CA ILE A 69 27.65 1.33 0.28
C ILE A 69 29.05 0.73 0.08
N THR A 70 29.14 -0.60 0.07
CA THR A 70 30.40 -1.32 -0.11
C THR A 70 31.02 -1.04 -1.49
N GLU A 71 30.21 -1.06 -2.55
CA GLU A 71 30.63 -0.68 -3.90
C GLU A 71 31.12 0.77 -3.95
N LEU A 72 30.37 1.71 -3.36
CA LEU A 72 30.79 3.10 -3.28
C LEU A 72 32.10 3.26 -2.51
N TYR A 73 32.29 2.47 -1.45
CA TYR A 73 33.52 2.49 -0.67
C TYR A 73 34.76 2.05 -1.43
N ALA A 74 34.63 1.00 -2.24
CA ALA A 74 35.71 0.62 -3.14
C ALA A 74 36.06 1.73 -4.14
N ILE A 75 35.04 2.41 -4.71
CA ILE A 75 35.23 3.49 -5.70
C ILE A 75 35.93 4.71 -5.09
N ILE A 76 35.52 5.16 -3.90
CA ILE A 76 36.08 6.36 -3.26
C ILE A 76 37.49 6.09 -2.74
N LYS A 77 37.75 4.88 -2.19
CA LYS A 77 39.07 4.55 -1.63
C LYS A 77 40.12 4.32 -2.71
N ASN A 78 39.74 3.71 -3.83
CA ASN A 78 40.65 3.36 -4.92
C ASN A 78 40.09 3.82 -6.27
N PRO A 79 39.96 5.15 -6.51
CA PRO A 79 39.37 5.65 -7.75
C PRO A 79 40.19 5.26 -9.00
N GLU A 80 41.51 5.05 -8.86
CA GLU A 80 42.38 4.66 -9.97
C GLU A 80 42.10 3.25 -10.51
N ASP A 81 41.44 2.39 -9.73
CA ASP A 81 41.04 1.04 -10.17
C ASP A 81 39.89 1.07 -11.20
N PHE A 82 39.30 2.25 -11.44
CA PHE A 82 38.16 2.44 -12.32
C PHE A 82 38.49 3.41 -13.46
N GLN A 83 38.30 2.98 -14.72
CA GLN A 83 38.54 3.85 -15.89
C GLN A 83 37.68 5.13 -15.89
N GLU A 84 36.44 5.05 -15.38
CA GLU A 84 35.52 6.18 -15.28
C GLU A 84 34.78 6.12 -13.93
N PRO A 85 35.42 6.51 -12.81
CA PRO A 85 34.89 6.31 -11.46
C PRO A 85 33.50 6.93 -11.28
N ARG A 86 33.32 8.12 -11.88
CA ARG A 86 32.06 8.85 -11.95
C ARG A 86 30.89 8.02 -12.51
N LYS A 87 31.14 7.17 -13.52
CA LYS A 87 30.09 6.32 -14.15
C LYS A 87 29.78 5.05 -13.36
N GLN A 88 30.62 4.72 -12.39
CA GLN A 88 30.44 3.58 -11.49
C GLN A 88 29.61 3.95 -10.25
N ILE A 89 29.55 5.24 -9.91
CA ILE A 89 28.71 5.73 -8.81
C ILE A 89 27.24 5.48 -9.15
N ARG A 90 26.54 4.86 -8.19
CA ARG A 90 25.12 4.53 -8.28
C ARG A 90 24.38 5.15 -7.11
N PHE A 91 23.30 5.87 -7.41
CA PHE A 91 22.39 6.38 -6.40
C PHE A 91 21.32 5.34 -6.07
N PRO A 92 21.34 4.75 -4.86
CA PRO A 92 20.23 3.92 -4.40
C PRO A 92 18.98 4.79 -4.34
N THR A 93 17.95 4.36 -5.04
CA THR A 93 16.72 5.12 -5.18
C THR A 93 15.56 4.24 -4.71
N ALA A 94 15.07 4.51 -3.51
CA ALA A 94 13.87 3.87 -2.98
C ALA A 94 12.65 4.55 -3.63
N VAL A 95 12.00 3.81 -4.52
CA VAL A 95 10.88 4.28 -5.32
C VAL A 95 9.63 3.43 -5.09
N GLY A 96 8.48 4.01 -5.41
CA GLY A 96 7.19 3.37 -5.26
C GLY A 96 6.12 4.36 -4.83
N THR A 97 4.87 3.91 -4.81
CA THR A 97 3.73 4.73 -4.42
C THR A 97 3.88 5.40 -3.06
N ALA A 98 3.19 6.53 -2.89
CA ALA A 98 3.04 7.14 -1.58
C ALA A 98 2.47 6.10 -0.58
N GLY A 99 3.08 6.00 0.61
CA GLY A 99 2.64 5.06 1.65
C GLY A 99 3.30 3.68 1.66
N LYS A 100 4.31 3.41 0.82
CA LYS A 100 5.13 2.18 0.89
C LYS A 100 6.25 2.19 1.95
N GLY A 101 6.37 3.27 2.72
CA GLY A 101 7.39 3.40 3.77
C GLY A 101 8.80 3.77 3.27
N LYS A 102 8.92 4.46 2.13
CA LYS A 102 10.22 4.87 1.53
C LYS A 102 11.09 5.69 2.49
N THR A 103 10.50 6.72 3.10
CA THR A 103 11.19 7.57 4.08
C THR A 103 11.63 6.77 5.30
N THR A 104 10.76 5.90 5.81
CA THR A 104 11.06 5.02 6.96
C THR A 104 12.18 4.03 6.60
N PHE A 105 12.15 3.47 5.39
CA PHE A 105 13.20 2.61 4.84
C PHE A 105 14.55 3.31 4.83
N ALA A 106 14.65 4.47 4.18
CA ALA A 106 15.92 5.19 4.06
C ALA A 106 16.48 5.64 5.43
N ARG A 107 15.63 5.82 6.44
CA ARG A 107 16.04 6.20 7.80
C ARG A 107 16.46 5.01 8.65
N ARG A 108 15.72 3.90 8.59
CA ARG A 108 15.82 2.78 9.55
C ARG A 108 16.53 1.54 9.02
N ALA A 109 16.88 1.49 7.74
CA ALA A 109 17.60 0.35 7.15
C ALA A 109 18.88 -0.04 7.93
N PHE A 110 19.56 0.95 8.52
CA PHE A 110 20.82 0.75 9.25
C PHE A 110 20.64 0.35 10.72
N GLU A 111 19.41 0.20 11.22
CA GLU A 111 19.17 -0.24 12.59
C GLU A 111 19.16 -1.77 12.73
N LYS A 112 18.93 -2.50 11.62
CA LYS A 112 18.78 -3.96 11.61
C LYS A 112 20.08 -4.63 11.16
N LEU A 113 21.08 -4.64 12.05
CA LEU A 113 22.43 -5.17 11.78
C LEU A 113 22.44 -6.60 11.23
N ASP A 114 21.50 -7.45 11.67
CA ASP A 114 21.40 -8.85 11.23
C ASP A 114 20.98 -8.98 9.75
N SER A 115 20.45 -7.90 9.15
CA SER A 115 19.99 -7.85 7.76
C SER A 115 21.00 -7.22 6.80
N TRP A 116 22.22 -6.91 7.27
CA TRP A 116 23.23 -6.25 6.43
C TRP A 116 23.92 -7.18 5.43
N GLY A 117 23.70 -8.49 5.54
CA GLY A 117 24.42 -9.51 4.77
C GLY A 117 25.75 -9.89 5.40
N SER A 118 26.22 -11.11 5.13
CA SER A 118 27.43 -11.67 5.79
C SER A 118 28.75 -11.12 5.23
N ASN A 119 28.73 -10.49 4.06
CA ASN A 119 29.92 -10.19 3.26
C ASN A 119 30.29 -8.68 3.25
N ILE A 120 29.80 -7.90 4.21
CA ILE A 120 30.11 -6.46 4.31
C ILE A 120 31.49 -6.27 4.97
N PRO A 121 32.43 -5.54 4.34
CA PRO A 121 33.74 -5.24 4.93
C PRO A 121 33.62 -4.54 6.29
N ILE A 122 34.55 -4.83 7.20
CA ILE A 122 34.50 -4.33 8.58
C ILE A 122 34.60 -2.79 8.63
N GLU A 123 35.38 -2.19 7.73
CA GLU A 123 35.53 -0.73 7.65
C GLU A 123 34.22 -0.05 7.23
N VAL A 124 33.46 -0.69 6.34
CA VAL A 124 32.14 -0.19 5.93
C VAL A 124 31.15 -0.37 7.07
N ARG A 125 31.16 -1.53 7.72
CA ARG A 125 30.29 -1.84 8.86
C ARG A 125 30.49 -0.83 9.99
N ASP A 126 31.73 -0.65 10.43
CA ASP A 126 32.08 0.25 11.52
C ASP A 126 31.85 1.71 11.12
N GLY A 127 32.14 2.08 9.86
CA GLY A 127 31.87 3.40 9.32
C GLY A 127 30.38 3.76 9.32
N VAL A 128 29.49 2.82 8.95
CA VAL A 128 28.04 3.03 8.99
C VAL A 128 27.52 3.11 10.44
N ILE A 129 27.99 2.24 11.33
CA ILE A 129 27.64 2.29 12.76
C ILE A 129 28.06 3.65 13.34
N ASP A 130 29.30 4.07 13.11
CA ASP A 130 29.82 5.36 13.60
C ASP A 130 29.12 6.56 12.94
N CYS A 131 28.78 6.49 11.66
CA CYS A 131 27.96 7.50 10.97
C CYS A 131 26.62 7.67 11.68
N CYS A 132 25.96 6.55 11.97
CA CYS A 132 24.71 6.52 12.70
C CYS A 132 24.94 7.10 14.10
N GLU A 133 25.77 6.51 14.96
CA GLU A 133 26.01 6.95 16.34
C GLU A 133 26.38 8.43 16.50
N ALA A 134 27.20 8.95 15.58
CA ALA A 134 27.58 10.36 15.53
C ALA A 134 26.50 11.28 14.94
N GLY A 135 25.35 10.76 14.50
CA GLY A 135 24.22 11.56 14.00
C GLY A 135 24.45 12.16 12.62
N ARG A 136 25.30 11.52 11.80
CA ARG A 136 25.59 11.92 10.41
C ARG A 136 24.73 11.19 9.37
N SER A 137 23.72 10.45 9.84
CA SER A 137 22.60 9.96 9.03
C SER A 137 21.50 11.02 9.00
N LEU A 138 21.43 11.78 7.90
CA LEU A 138 20.67 13.02 7.77
C LEU A 138 19.54 12.87 6.76
N ARG A 139 18.40 13.53 7.02
CA ARG A 139 17.28 13.62 6.07
C ARG A 139 17.16 15.05 5.56
N VAL A 140 17.25 15.22 4.25
CA VAL A 140 16.97 16.48 3.57
C VAL A 140 15.66 16.32 2.80
N SER A 141 14.57 16.88 3.34
CA SER A 141 13.29 16.93 2.62
C SER A 141 13.30 18.05 1.60
N CYS A 142 13.13 17.73 0.31
CA CYS A 142 13.06 18.71 -0.76
C CYS A 142 11.85 19.66 -0.64
N GLU A 143 10.82 19.30 0.12
CA GLU A 143 9.70 20.22 0.42
C GLU A 143 10.11 21.38 1.32
N SER A 144 11.19 21.21 2.09
CA SER A 144 11.70 22.21 3.05
C SER A 144 12.44 23.37 2.38
N PHE A 145 12.73 23.27 1.07
CA PHE A 145 13.27 24.40 0.32
C PHE A 145 12.25 25.53 0.23
N VAL A 146 12.68 26.71 0.68
CA VAL A 146 11.93 27.97 0.59
C VAL A 146 12.22 28.67 -0.74
N ASP A 147 11.36 29.61 -1.14
CA ASP A 147 11.51 30.31 -2.43
C ASP A 147 12.90 30.98 -2.57
N ASP A 148 13.39 31.60 -1.49
CA ASP A 148 14.72 32.22 -1.40
C ASP A 148 15.88 31.26 -1.72
N ASP A 149 15.68 29.94 -1.61
CA ASP A 149 16.72 28.95 -1.91
C ASP A 149 16.84 28.65 -3.42
N PHE A 150 15.75 28.83 -4.18
CA PHE A 150 15.77 28.60 -5.63
C PHE A 150 16.46 29.72 -6.41
N ASP A 151 16.66 30.88 -5.79
CA ASP A 151 17.44 31.99 -6.35
C ASP A 151 18.96 31.83 -6.13
N LYS A 152 19.37 30.79 -5.41
CA LYS A 152 20.77 30.51 -5.09
C LYS A 152 21.30 29.36 -5.93
N ARG A 153 22.62 29.18 -5.90
CA ARG A 153 23.25 27.97 -6.45
C ARG A 153 22.69 26.74 -5.73
N PRO A 154 22.17 25.71 -6.46
CA PRO A 154 21.51 24.56 -5.85
C PRO A 154 22.36 23.82 -4.81
N GLU A 155 23.65 23.64 -5.10
CA GLU A 155 24.67 23.11 -4.18
C GLU A 155 24.66 23.83 -2.82
N ARG A 156 24.61 25.17 -2.84
CA ARG A 156 24.68 26.02 -1.65
C ARG A 156 23.40 25.98 -0.83
N ALA A 157 22.26 25.99 -1.51
CA ALA A 157 20.97 25.81 -0.87
C ALA A 157 20.86 24.44 -0.20
N PHE A 158 21.24 23.38 -0.90
CA PHE A 158 21.27 22.02 -0.36
C PHE A 158 22.20 21.92 0.86
N GLY A 159 23.43 22.45 0.76
CA GLY A 159 24.36 22.48 1.88
C GLY A 159 23.80 23.21 3.10
N ARG A 160 23.14 24.37 2.94
CA ARG A 160 22.52 25.07 4.08
C ARG A 160 21.45 24.23 4.77
N LEU A 161 20.59 23.59 3.99
CA LEU A 161 19.54 22.73 4.53
C LEU A 161 20.13 21.51 5.23
N LEU A 162 21.17 20.90 4.65
CA LEU A 162 21.91 19.79 5.27
C LEU A 162 22.52 20.19 6.62
N LEU A 163 23.14 21.38 6.68
CA LEU A 163 23.72 21.93 7.91
C LEU A 163 22.65 22.20 8.98
N TYR A 164 21.51 22.76 8.60
CA TYR A 164 20.37 22.93 9.50
C TYR A 164 19.89 21.57 10.03
N GLU A 165 19.69 20.59 9.15
CA GLU A 165 19.22 19.25 9.53
C GLU A 165 20.19 18.54 10.49
N ALA A 166 21.50 18.74 10.34
CA ALA A 166 22.51 18.23 11.25
C ALA A 166 22.50 18.89 12.64
N LEU A 167 22.09 20.16 12.73
CA LEU A 167 22.25 20.97 13.95
C LEU A 167 20.94 21.36 14.63
N LYS A 168 19.76 21.22 14.00
CA LYS A 168 18.48 21.75 14.47
C LYS A 168 18.08 21.33 15.89
N TYR A 169 18.55 20.18 16.37
CA TYR A 169 18.29 19.68 17.72
C TYR A 169 19.34 20.10 18.75
N ARG A 170 20.47 20.67 18.31
CA ARG A 170 21.54 21.18 19.16
C ARG A 170 21.55 22.71 19.24
N ILE A 171 20.77 23.38 18.41
CA ILE A 171 20.67 24.84 18.40
C ILE A 171 19.74 25.29 19.53
N GLU A 172 20.24 26.18 20.39
CA GLU A 172 19.46 26.81 21.45
C GLU A 172 19.42 28.34 21.28
N PRO A 173 18.23 28.98 21.30
CA PRO A 173 16.90 28.35 21.35
C PRO A 173 16.56 27.60 20.06
N LYS A 174 15.57 26.69 20.11
CA LYS A 174 15.07 26.01 18.90
C LYS A 174 14.61 27.05 17.87
N VAL A 175 15.11 26.93 16.64
CA VAL A 175 14.79 27.83 15.53
C VAL A 175 14.25 27.05 14.35
N THR A 176 13.37 27.68 13.58
CA THR A 176 12.95 27.19 12.27
C THR A 176 14.08 27.30 11.25
N TYR A 177 13.99 26.57 10.13
CA TYR A 177 14.96 26.66 9.03
C TYR A 177 15.12 28.11 8.52
N ARG A 178 14.02 28.87 8.44
CA ARG A 178 14.05 30.26 7.99
C ARG A 178 14.85 31.14 8.97
N GLU A 179 14.59 31.00 10.26
CA GLU A 179 15.31 31.72 11.31
C GLU A 179 16.79 31.31 11.38
N PHE A 180 17.11 30.03 11.16
CA PHE A 180 18.49 29.57 11.05
C PHE A 180 19.23 30.30 9.93
N ILE A 181 18.62 30.42 8.75
CA ILE A 181 19.23 31.15 7.62
C ILE A 181 19.39 32.64 7.92
N THR A 182 18.37 33.30 8.49
CA THR A 182 18.38 34.76 8.65
C THR A 182 19.17 35.22 9.86
N ASN A 183 19.06 34.50 10.97
CA ASN A 183 19.52 34.97 12.28
C ASN A 183 20.89 34.38 12.63
N ILE A 184 21.20 33.15 12.18
CA ILE A 184 22.47 32.49 12.47
C ILE A 184 23.41 32.59 11.28
N LEU A 185 22.98 32.18 10.08
CA LEU A 185 23.83 32.23 8.89
C LEU A 185 23.86 33.61 8.21
N HIS A 186 23.01 34.56 8.64
CA HIS A 186 22.89 35.89 8.03
C HIS A 186 22.79 35.86 6.50
N ARG A 187 22.05 34.89 5.96
CA ARG A 187 21.90 34.61 4.52
C ARG A 187 23.22 34.32 3.78
N ARG A 188 24.34 34.10 4.47
CA ARG A 188 25.62 33.63 3.88
C ARG A 188 25.61 32.10 3.73
N THR A 189 26.50 31.56 2.90
CA THR A 189 26.61 30.12 2.61
C THR A 189 28.06 29.71 2.48
N ALA A 190 28.32 28.41 2.52
CA ALA A 190 29.62 27.82 2.20
C ALA A 190 29.46 26.74 1.13
N ALA A 191 30.58 26.22 0.62
CA ALA A 191 30.60 25.10 -0.31
C ALA A 191 30.20 23.81 0.40
N LEU A 192 29.67 22.83 -0.34
CA LEU A 192 29.19 21.58 0.25
C LEU A 192 30.29 20.84 1.01
N ASN A 193 31.51 20.78 0.46
CA ASN A 193 32.65 20.17 1.15
C ASN A 193 33.03 20.89 2.46
N ILE A 194 32.98 22.23 2.49
CA ILE A 194 33.16 23.02 3.73
C ILE A 194 32.05 22.69 4.75
N ILE A 195 30.81 22.58 4.29
CA ILE A 195 29.67 22.24 5.14
C ILE A 195 29.82 20.84 5.72
N LEU A 196 30.24 19.86 4.91
CA LEU A 196 30.54 18.51 5.40
C LEU A 196 31.63 18.56 6.47
N ASN A 197 32.72 19.28 6.25
CA ASN A 197 33.77 19.44 7.28
C ASN A 197 33.24 20.03 8.59
N VAL A 198 32.40 21.07 8.53
CA VAL A 198 31.75 21.64 9.72
C VAL A 198 30.86 20.63 10.43
N ILE A 199 30.06 19.86 9.68
CA ILE A 199 29.23 18.80 10.27
C ILE A 199 30.14 17.76 10.95
N GLY A 200 31.20 17.30 10.29
CA GLY A 200 32.15 16.34 10.85
C GLY A 200 32.85 16.83 12.11
N GLU A 201 33.19 18.12 12.19
CA GLU A 201 33.77 18.73 13.40
C GLU A 201 32.76 18.86 14.55
N LEU A 202 31.52 19.25 14.26
CA LEU A 202 30.48 19.44 15.28
C LEU A 202 29.84 18.11 15.71
N LEU A 203 29.91 17.09 14.85
CA LEU A 203 29.42 15.73 15.03
C LEU A 203 30.58 14.72 14.85
N PRO A 204 31.60 14.74 15.72
CA PRO A 204 32.77 13.87 15.58
C PRO A 204 32.39 12.41 15.79
N GLY A 205 32.96 11.55 14.95
CA GLY A 205 32.90 10.09 15.08
C GLY A 205 34.11 9.51 15.79
N ASN A 206 34.12 8.19 15.94
CA ASN A 206 35.19 7.39 16.52
C ASN A 206 36.09 6.72 15.48
N THR A 207 35.75 6.79 14.19
CA THR A 207 36.54 6.21 13.09
C THR A 207 37.33 7.29 12.35
N ASP A 208 38.46 6.90 11.74
CA ASP A 208 39.32 7.79 10.95
C ASP A 208 38.64 8.28 9.66
N ALA A 209 37.72 7.47 9.11
CA ALA A 209 36.96 7.80 7.91
C ALA A 209 35.57 8.34 8.28
N VAL A 210 35.30 9.59 7.90
CA VAL A 210 34.02 10.24 8.20
C VAL A 210 32.97 9.89 7.14
N PHE A 211 31.96 9.11 7.56
CA PHE A 211 30.83 8.72 6.71
C PHE A 211 29.65 9.66 6.90
N TYR A 212 28.94 9.95 5.81
CA TYR A 212 27.67 10.66 5.77
C TYR A 212 26.63 9.82 5.02
N ILE A 213 25.48 9.58 5.63
CA ILE A 213 24.34 8.98 4.97
C ILE A 213 23.30 10.08 4.80
N ILE A 214 22.89 10.38 3.56
CA ILE A 214 22.00 11.51 3.28
C ILE A 214 20.75 11.03 2.54
N ASN A 215 19.62 10.94 3.24
CA ASN A 215 18.34 10.70 2.59
C ASN A 215 17.84 12.01 1.93
N VAL A 216 17.88 12.09 0.61
CA VAL A 216 17.27 13.16 -0.19
C VAL A 216 15.82 12.77 -0.48
N ASP A 217 14.92 13.31 0.32
CA ASP A 217 13.53 12.88 0.43
C ASP A 217 12.54 13.82 -0.24
N GLU A 218 11.36 13.29 -0.58
CA GLU A 218 10.27 14.02 -1.26
C GLU A 218 10.73 14.74 -2.53
N THR A 219 11.60 14.10 -3.32
CA THR A 219 12.13 14.64 -4.59
C THR A 219 11.03 15.04 -5.59
N ASN A 220 9.83 14.44 -5.49
CA ASN A 220 8.61 14.83 -6.23
C ASN A 220 8.23 16.31 -6.05
N SER A 221 8.51 16.91 -4.90
CA SER A 221 8.22 18.33 -4.67
C SER A 221 8.96 19.24 -5.67
N LEU A 222 10.21 18.92 -6.02
CA LEU A 222 10.97 19.70 -7.01
C LEU A 222 10.43 19.52 -8.42
N PHE A 223 10.03 18.31 -8.81
CA PHE A 223 9.40 18.06 -10.10
C PHE A 223 8.07 18.83 -10.23
N SER A 224 7.24 18.81 -9.19
CA SER A 224 5.96 19.53 -9.17
C SER A 224 6.12 21.05 -9.32
N ARG A 225 7.20 21.61 -8.75
CA ARG A 225 7.56 23.03 -8.86
C ARG A 225 8.32 23.38 -10.16
N LYS A 226 8.50 22.42 -11.08
CA LYS A 226 9.31 22.54 -12.31
C LYS A 226 10.76 22.96 -12.03
N LYS A 227 11.36 22.36 -11.00
CA LYS A 227 12.73 22.59 -10.54
C LYS A 227 13.61 21.34 -10.72
N ASP A 228 13.41 20.59 -11.81
CA ASP A 228 14.21 19.39 -12.12
C ASP A 228 15.71 19.73 -12.31
N ILE A 229 16.02 20.87 -12.91
CA ILE A 229 17.39 21.38 -13.06
C ILE A 229 18.06 21.59 -11.69
N PHE A 230 17.29 22.06 -10.69
CA PHE A 230 17.81 22.27 -9.34
C PHE A 230 18.27 20.95 -8.71
N LEU A 231 17.46 19.90 -8.83
CA LEU A 231 17.84 18.55 -8.36
C LEU A 231 19.05 18.00 -9.11
N LYS A 232 19.13 18.18 -10.43
CA LYS A 232 20.26 17.75 -11.27
C LYS A 232 21.58 18.32 -10.79
N GLU A 233 21.62 19.61 -10.50
CA GLU A 233 22.82 20.28 -9.98
C GLU A 233 23.19 19.79 -8.58
N ILE A 234 22.21 19.53 -7.69
CA ILE A 234 22.48 18.91 -6.38
C ILE A 234 23.13 17.53 -6.54
N LEU A 235 22.56 16.67 -7.40
CA LEU A 235 23.07 15.32 -7.65
C LEU A 235 24.49 15.37 -8.22
N LYS A 236 24.76 16.30 -9.13
CA LYS A 236 26.10 16.53 -9.67
C LYS A 236 27.09 16.93 -8.57
N SER A 237 26.73 17.90 -7.72
CA SER A 237 27.57 18.33 -6.60
C SER A 237 27.83 17.23 -5.58
N LEU A 238 26.86 16.34 -5.33
CA LEU A 238 27.05 15.16 -4.47
C LEU A 238 28.11 14.21 -5.05
N VAL A 239 28.09 13.96 -6.37
CA VAL A 239 29.13 13.17 -7.03
C VAL A 239 30.49 13.87 -6.95
N ASP A 240 30.52 15.19 -7.16
CA ASP A 240 31.77 15.97 -7.14
C ASP A 240 32.47 15.81 -5.78
N VAL A 241 31.74 15.96 -4.66
CA VAL A 241 32.34 15.80 -3.32
C VAL A 241 32.75 14.35 -3.03
N MET A 242 32.05 13.34 -3.54
CA MET A 242 32.48 11.94 -3.39
C MET A 242 33.85 11.68 -4.03
N LEU A 243 34.08 12.28 -5.19
CA LEU A 243 35.36 12.17 -5.92
C LEU A 243 36.47 13.05 -5.32
N GLU A 244 36.13 13.97 -4.40
CA GLU A 244 37.07 14.72 -3.54
C GLU A 244 37.42 13.94 -2.25
N ASN A 245 37.22 12.62 -2.21
CA ASN A 245 37.46 11.72 -1.08
C ASN A 245 36.50 11.88 0.12
N TYR A 246 35.32 12.46 -0.06
CA TYR A 246 34.28 12.46 0.99
C TYR A 246 33.40 11.22 0.89
N PHE A 247 33.25 10.50 1.99
CA PHE A 247 32.33 9.37 2.08
C PHE A 247 30.88 9.81 2.26
N VAL A 248 30.22 10.19 1.17
CA VAL A 248 28.82 10.59 1.15
C VAL A 248 27.99 9.53 0.44
N PHE A 249 27.04 8.92 1.15
CA PHE A 249 26.10 7.95 0.61
C PHE A 249 24.68 8.51 0.58
N PRO A 250 24.24 9.10 -0.54
CA PRO A 250 22.91 9.65 -0.66
C PRO A 250 21.90 8.61 -1.10
N ILE A 251 20.79 8.53 -0.37
CA ILE A 251 19.64 7.69 -0.68
C ILE A 251 18.56 8.60 -1.24
N LEU A 252 18.11 8.34 -2.46
CA LEU A 252 17.05 9.13 -3.07
C LEU A 252 15.71 8.49 -2.76
N THR A 253 14.77 9.26 -2.20
CA THR A 253 13.40 8.82 -1.99
C THR A 253 12.42 9.70 -2.76
N GLY A 254 11.49 9.06 -3.48
CA GLY A 254 10.55 9.76 -4.34
C GLY A 254 9.44 8.86 -4.86
N THR A 255 8.30 9.47 -5.20
CA THR A 255 7.15 8.73 -5.72
C THR A 255 7.26 8.45 -7.23
N HIS A 256 7.92 9.33 -7.99
CA HIS A 256 8.06 9.21 -9.45
C HIS A 256 9.41 8.60 -9.85
N ALA A 257 9.47 7.27 -9.97
CA ALA A 257 10.70 6.57 -10.33
C ALA A 257 11.30 7.04 -11.66
N ILE A 258 10.46 7.19 -12.69
CA ILE A 258 10.89 7.54 -14.06
C ILE A 258 11.50 8.95 -14.09
N ASP A 259 10.81 9.94 -13.52
CA ASP A 259 11.30 11.32 -13.51
C ASP A 259 12.60 11.44 -12.71
N LEU A 260 12.70 10.71 -11.60
CA LEU A 260 13.90 10.68 -10.77
C LEU A 260 15.07 9.99 -11.46
N PHE A 261 14.84 8.83 -12.11
CA PHE A 261 15.86 8.15 -12.90
C PHE A 261 16.32 9.00 -14.08
N SER A 262 15.37 9.63 -14.78
CA SER A 262 15.67 10.57 -15.86
C SER A 262 16.48 11.76 -15.37
N ALA A 263 16.15 12.32 -14.20
CA ALA A 263 16.92 13.41 -13.60
C ALA A 263 18.35 12.99 -13.24
N VAL A 264 18.55 11.79 -12.67
CA VAL A 264 19.90 11.27 -12.39
C VAL A 264 20.70 11.12 -13.69
N VAL A 265 20.15 10.44 -14.70
CA VAL A 265 20.85 10.20 -15.98
C VAL A 265 21.16 11.51 -16.71
N SER A 266 20.22 12.46 -16.72
CA SER A 266 20.37 13.74 -17.41
C SER A 266 21.03 14.85 -16.58
N SER A 267 21.44 14.58 -15.34
CA SER A 267 22.12 15.56 -14.47
C SER A 267 23.52 15.94 -14.97
N GLY A 268 24.07 15.22 -15.95
CA GLY A 268 25.47 15.36 -16.34
C GLY A 268 26.44 14.88 -15.26
N SER A 269 25.95 14.31 -14.16
CA SER A 269 26.78 13.75 -13.09
C SER A 269 27.50 12.47 -13.50
N GLY A 270 27.07 11.80 -14.57
CA GLY A 270 27.59 10.50 -15.02
C GLY A 270 27.14 9.30 -14.18
N ALA A 271 26.51 9.54 -13.02
CA ALA A 271 26.02 8.49 -12.13
C ALA A 271 24.79 7.76 -12.69
N ARG A 272 24.54 6.56 -12.17
CA ARG A 272 23.35 5.73 -12.48
C ARG A 272 22.46 5.58 -11.26
N THR A 273 21.29 4.99 -11.43
CA THR A 273 20.40 4.63 -10.31
C THR A 273 20.42 3.12 -10.06
N ILE A 274 20.24 2.74 -8.80
CA ILE A 274 19.80 1.39 -8.42
C ILE A 274 18.38 1.55 -7.88
N GLU A 275 17.43 0.85 -8.50
CA GLU A 275 16.05 0.81 -8.02
C GLU A 275 15.94 -0.11 -6.80
N ILE A 276 15.51 0.46 -5.66
CA ILE A 276 15.10 -0.30 -4.49
C ILE A 276 13.57 -0.30 -4.49
N ASN A 277 12.99 -1.43 -4.89
CA ASN A 277 11.54 -1.56 -4.99
C ASN A 277 10.97 -2.07 -3.66
N LEU A 278 10.22 -1.22 -2.96
CA LEU A 278 9.60 -1.61 -1.69
C LEU A 278 8.26 -2.32 -1.96
N PRO A 279 8.07 -3.58 -1.53
CA PRO A 279 6.77 -4.23 -1.61
C PRO A 279 5.78 -3.62 -0.60
N LEU A 280 4.48 -3.91 -0.72
CA LEU A 280 3.56 -3.62 0.39
C LEU A 280 3.87 -4.54 1.58
N LEU A 281 3.50 -4.10 2.78
CA LEU A 281 3.59 -4.96 3.96
C LEU A 281 2.60 -6.12 3.83
N LYS A 282 2.92 -7.25 4.46
CA LYS A 282 1.96 -8.32 4.73
C LYS A 282 1.27 -8.05 6.07
N VAL A 283 0.14 -8.70 6.30
CA VAL A 283 -0.65 -8.56 7.53
C VAL A 283 0.21 -8.86 8.76
N ASP A 284 0.99 -9.94 8.69
CA ASP A 284 1.92 -10.39 9.73
C ASP A 284 2.95 -9.30 10.07
N HIS A 285 3.39 -8.53 9.06
CA HIS A 285 4.34 -7.43 9.27
C HIS A 285 3.66 -6.25 9.96
N ALA A 286 2.41 -5.94 9.61
CA ALA A 286 1.65 -4.91 10.32
C ALA A 286 1.32 -5.30 11.77
N GLU A 287 1.02 -6.58 12.00
CA GLU A 287 0.89 -7.15 13.35
C GLU A 287 2.19 -7.00 14.14
N GLU A 288 3.33 -7.35 13.54
CA GLU A 288 4.64 -7.17 14.17
C GLU A 288 4.91 -5.71 14.54
N VAL A 289 4.55 -4.75 13.68
CA VAL A 289 4.69 -3.31 13.96
C VAL A 289 3.82 -2.89 15.14
N ILE A 290 2.56 -3.33 15.19
CA ILE A 290 1.61 -3.01 16.26
C ILE A 290 2.08 -3.61 17.60
N LEU A 291 2.47 -4.89 17.59
CA LEU A 291 2.92 -5.60 18.79
C LEU A 291 4.29 -5.12 19.26
N ASP A 292 5.23 -4.81 18.36
CA ASP A 292 6.50 -4.19 18.73
C ASP A 292 6.23 -2.90 19.46
N LEU A 293 5.44 -2.01 18.85
CA LEU A 293 5.07 -0.73 19.44
C LEU A 293 4.50 -1.00 20.84
N ALA A 294 3.45 -1.82 20.97
CA ALA A 294 2.73 -2.17 22.20
C ALA A 294 3.61 -2.66 23.36
N ASN A 295 4.72 -3.30 23.03
CA ASN A 295 5.59 -3.97 24.00
C ASN A 295 6.92 -3.25 24.22
N ARG A 296 7.08 -2.03 23.71
CA ARG A 296 8.32 -1.26 23.94
C ARG A 296 8.58 -1.05 25.41
N GLY A 297 9.84 -1.24 25.81
CA GLY A 297 10.25 -1.15 27.22
C GLY A 297 9.90 -2.36 28.08
N LEU A 298 9.07 -3.29 27.60
CA LEU A 298 8.71 -4.49 28.35
C LEU A 298 9.74 -5.60 28.08
N GLY A 299 10.31 -6.14 29.16
CA GLY A 299 11.17 -7.33 29.08
C GLY A 299 10.46 -8.54 28.48
N PRO A 300 11.18 -9.53 27.91
CA PRO A 300 10.58 -10.67 27.22
C PRO A 300 9.65 -11.52 28.11
N TYR A 301 9.84 -11.47 29.43
CA TYR A 301 9.04 -12.21 30.42
C TYR A 301 7.99 -11.37 31.14
N SER A 302 7.74 -10.12 30.70
CA SER A 302 6.71 -9.28 31.32
C SER A 302 5.32 -9.85 31.08
N ARG A 303 4.52 -9.97 32.15
CA ARG A 303 3.11 -10.40 32.08
C ARG A 303 2.20 -9.34 31.45
N GLU A 304 2.69 -8.13 31.29
CA GLU A 304 1.98 -7.01 30.67
C GLU A 304 2.11 -7.00 29.15
N ARG A 305 2.91 -7.92 28.58
CA ARG A 305 3.08 -8.00 27.13
C ARG A 305 1.76 -8.37 26.44
N ILE A 306 1.47 -7.67 25.36
CA ILE A 306 0.42 -8.01 24.42
C ILE A 306 1.05 -8.95 23.39
N LEU A 307 0.63 -10.21 23.38
CA LEU A 307 1.31 -11.25 22.59
C LEU A 307 0.70 -11.48 21.20
N GLU A 308 -0.56 -11.11 21.03
CA GLU A 308 -1.31 -11.36 19.81
C GLU A 308 -2.29 -10.22 19.55
N ILE A 309 -2.62 -10.03 18.27
CA ILE A 309 -3.80 -9.28 17.88
C ILE A 309 -4.95 -10.25 17.62
N SER A 310 -6.16 -9.83 17.95
CA SER A 310 -7.39 -10.56 17.64
C SER A 310 -7.57 -10.73 16.14
N SER A 311 -8.24 -11.81 15.74
CA SER A 311 -8.63 -12.05 14.35
C SER A 311 -9.49 -10.93 13.77
N TYR A 312 -10.34 -10.30 14.59
CA TYR A 312 -11.11 -9.10 14.22
C TYR A 312 -10.19 -7.95 13.78
N LEU A 313 -9.17 -7.64 14.58
CA LEU A 313 -8.21 -6.58 14.26
C LEU A 313 -7.35 -6.95 13.03
N ARG A 314 -6.94 -8.22 12.92
CA ARG A 314 -6.20 -8.74 11.77
C ARG A 314 -6.96 -8.54 10.46
N GLN A 315 -8.25 -8.87 10.44
CA GLN A 315 -9.14 -8.62 9.29
C GLN A 315 -9.24 -7.12 8.96
N LYS A 316 -9.22 -6.24 9.95
CA LYS A 316 -9.26 -4.78 9.69
C LYS A 316 -7.97 -4.26 9.07
N ILE A 317 -6.82 -4.77 9.49
CA ILE A 317 -5.51 -4.46 8.88
C ILE A 317 -5.50 -4.88 7.41
N GLU A 318 -6.07 -6.04 7.11
CA GLU A 318 -6.26 -6.53 5.76
C GLU A 318 -7.09 -5.57 4.88
N ILE A 319 -8.21 -5.06 5.40
CA ILE A 319 -9.07 -4.09 4.70
C ILE A 319 -8.33 -2.77 4.37
N LEU A 320 -7.35 -2.37 5.18
CA LEU A 320 -6.49 -1.22 4.89
C LEU A 320 -5.52 -1.47 3.72
N GLY A 321 -5.46 -2.70 3.21
CA GLY A 321 -4.51 -3.11 2.17
C GLY A 321 -3.05 -3.12 2.64
N VAL A 322 -2.82 -3.00 3.95
CA VAL A 322 -1.50 -2.95 4.61
C VAL A 322 -0.59 -1.83 4.06
N VAL A 323 -1.19 -0.70 3.70
CA VAL A 323 -0.47 0.51 3.29
C VAL A 323 0.11 1.19 4.54
N CYS A 324 1.42 1.43 4.61
CA CYS A 324 2.10 1.91 5.82
C CYS A 324 1.46 3.19 6.40
N ARG A 325 1.15 4.17 5.56
CA ARG A 325 0.51 5.42 6.02
C ARG A 325 -0.92 5.21 6.55
N PHE A 326 -1.63 4.20 6.05
CA PHE A 326 -2.96 3.86 6.55
C PHE A 326 -2.82 3.14 7.88
N LEU A 327 -1.82 2.26 8.02
CA LEU A 327 -1.45 1.63 9.29
C LEU A 327 -1.07 2.67 10.36
N GLU A 328 -0.32 3.72 10.00
CA GLU A 328 -0.03 4.85 10.90
C GLU A 328 -1.31 5.52 11.42
N VAL A 329 -2.22 5.90 10.53
CA VAL A 329 -3.51 6.49 10.92
C VAL A 329 -4.32 5.50 11.76
N PHE A 330 -4.30 4.22 11.41
CA PHE A 330 -5.02 3.17 12.10
C PHE A 330 -4.52 2.97 13.55
N ILE A 331 -3.20 2.89 13.76
CA ILE A 331 -2.59 2.84 15.10
C ILE A 331 -2.95 4.08 15.91
N TYR A 332 -2.94 5.25 15.28
CA TYR A 332 -3.34 6.48 15.94
C TYR A 332 -4.80 6.44 16.41
N GLN A 333 -5.70 5.95 15.55
CA GLN A 333 -7.13 5.81 15.89
C GLN A 333 -7.38 4.73 16.95
N MET A 334 -6.56 3.67 17.03
CA MET A 334 -6.61 2.73 18.16
C MET A 334 -6.34 3.47 19.48
N SER A 335 -5.33 4.34 19.51
CA SER A 335 -5.03 5.18 20.67
C SER A 335 -6.23 6.02 21.09
N VAL A 336 -6.82 6.75 20.13
CA VAL A 336 -7.96 7.65 20.36
C VAL A 336 -9.17 6.89 20.91
N ILE A 337 -9.52 5.76 20.29
CA ILE A 337 -10.68 4.95 20.70
C ILE A 337 -10.45 4.31 22.06
N GLY A 338 -9.28 3.74 22.28
CA GLY A 338 -8.95 3.12 23.57
C GLY A 338 -8.93 4.14 24.70
N TRP A 339 -8.37 5.33 24.48
CA TRP A 339 -8.37 6.41 25.46
C TRP A 339 -9.78 6.88 25.84
N SER A 340 -10.63 7.13 24.84
CA SER A 340 -12.04 7.50 25.04
C SER A 340 -12.80 6.41 25.79
N THR A 341 -12.55 5.13 25.45
CA THR A 341 -13.21 3.99 26.10
C THR A 341 -12.78 3.86 27.55
N MET A 342 -11.49 4.02 27.84
CA MET A 342 -10.91 3.93 29.18
C MET A 342 -11.46 5.00 30.13
N HIS A 343 -11.74 6.21 29.61
CA HIS A 343 -12.19 7.36 30.42
C HIS A 343 -13.69 7.66 30.29
N HIS A 344 -14.45 6.81 29.59
CA HIS A 344 -15.88 7.04 29.32
C HIS A 344 -16.19 8.40 28.66
N HIS A 345 -15.29 8.89 27.80
CA HIS A 345 -15.53 10.12 27.05
C HIS A 345 -16.36 9.84 25.79
N GLU A 346 -17.44 10.60 25.60
CA GLU A 346 -18.26 10.56 24.38
C GLU A 346 -17.58 11.27 23.19
N THR A 347 -16.62 12.16 23.46
CA THR A 347 -15.90 12.94 22.45
C THR A 347 -14.46 12.48 22.32
N PHE A 348 -13.97 12.43 21.08
CA PHE A 348 -12.60 12.04 20.75
C PHE A 348 -11.70 13.27 20.63
N ASP A 349 -10.57 13.28 21.34
CA ASP A 349 -9.47 14.21 21.05
C ASP A 349 -8.57 13.59 19.97
N ASP A 350 -8.65 14.13 18.75
CA ASP A 350 -7.96 13.61 17.57
C ASP A 350 -6.55 14.16 17.36
N GLN A 351 -6.04 15.01 18.27
CA GLN A 351 -4.79 15.73 18.05
C GLN A 351 -3.55 15.10 18.70
N THR A 352 -3.74 14.17 19.64
CA THR A 352 -2.62 13.57 20.37
C THR A 352 -2.68 12.04 20.43
N PHE A 353 -1.52 11.39 20.23
CA PHE A 353 -1.39 9.96 20.48
C PHE A 353 -1.19 9.70 21.98
N GLN A 354 -2.05 8.82 22.53
CA GLN A 354 -2.05 8.38 23.91
C GLN A 354 -1.61 6.93 24.00
N TRP A 355 -0.44 6.70 24.60
CA TRP A 355 0.15 5.37 24.75
C TRP A 355 -0.79 4.39 25.47
N GLU A 356 -1.30 4.82 26.62
CA GLU A 356 -2.21 4.02 27.44
C GLU A 356 -3.51 3.69 26.70
N GLY A 357 -4.03 4.64 25.91
CA GLY A 357 -5.19 4.42 25.06
C GLY A 357 -4.92 3.33 24.01
N PHE A 358 -3.76 3.36 23.37
CA PHE A 358 -3.39 2.34 22.38
C PHE A 358 -3.29 0.95 23.02
N CYS A 359 -2.60 0.83 24.15
CA CYS A 359 -2.50 -0.42 24.91
C CYS A 359 -3.88 -0.90 25.39
N TYR A 360 -4.74 0.02 25.84
CA TYR A 360 -6.10 -0.31 26.27
C TYR A 360 -6.93 -0.87 25.11
N PHE A 361 -6.83 -0.26 23.93
CA PHE A 361 -7.51 -0.77 22.73
C PHE A 361 -7.10 -2.21 22.43
N LEU A 362 -5.79 -2.47 22.42
CA LEU A 362 -5.26 -3.81 22.15
C LEU A 362 -5.59 -4.81 23.27
N ARG A 363 -5.75 -4.40 24.53
CA ARG A 363 -6.09 -5.35 25.60
C ARG A 363 -7.58 -5.67 25.66
N TYR A 364 -8.44 -4.70 25.34
CA TYR A 364 -9.86 -4.79 25.66
C TYR A 364 -10.79 -4.53 24.46
N CYS A 365 -10.47 -3.54 23.62
CA CYS A 365 -11.38 -3.13 22.55
C CYS A 365 -11.28 -4.02 21.31
N GLN A 366 -10.12 -4.61 21.01
CA GLN A 366 -9.92 -5.33 19.75
C GLN A 366 -10.80 -6.58 19.60
N HIS A 367 -11.25 -7.17 20.71
CA HIS A 367 -12.12 -8.34 20.73
C HIS A 367 -13.61 -7.98 20.56
N ASP A 368 -13.96 -6.69 20.61
CA ASP A 368 -15.31 -6.20 20.33
C ASP A 368 -15.40 -5.83 18.84
N PRO A 369 -16.20 -6.56 18.04
CA PRO A 369 -16.39 -6.24 16.63
C PRO A 369 -16.75 -4.76 16.44
N ALA A 370 -17.70 -4.23 17.22
CA ALA A 370 -18.24 -2.88 17.06
C ALA A 370 -17.17 -1.79 17.24
N ARG A 371 -16.22 -2.02 18.16
CA ARG A 371 -15.07 -1.15 18.37
C ARG A 371 -14.08 -1.23 17.21
N CYS A 372 -13.79 -2.44 16.72
CA CYS A 372 -12.98 -2.62 15.51
C CYS A 372 -13.63 -2.00 14.27
N GLN A 373 -14.96 -1.89 14.22
CA GLN A 373 -15.62 -1.18 13.14
C GLN A 373 -15.54 0.34 13.27
N THR A 374 -15.79 0.87 14.47
CA THR A 374 -15.58 2.28 14.77
C THR A 374 -14.17 2.72 14.36
N LEU A 375 -13.18 1.85 14.59
CA LEU A 375 -11.79 2.06 14.18
C LEU A 375 -11.63 2.23 12.66
N ILE A 376 -12.25 1.37 11.86
CA ILE A 376 -12.22 1.48 10.39
C ILE A 376 -12.90 2.76 9.91
N ASP A 377 -14.08 3.08 10.45
CA ASP A 377 -14.85 4.25 10.01
C ASP A 377 -14.09 5.55 10.28
N ARG A 378 -13.56 5.71 11.50
CA ARG A 378 -12.72 6.87 11.85
C ARG A 378 -11.43 6.94 11.05
N THR A 379 -10.77 5.80 10.84
CA THR A 379 -9.55 5.75 10.01
C THR A 379 -9.85 6.19 8.58
N SER A 380 -10.97 5.76 8.02
CA SER A 380 -11.44 6.18 6.70
C SER A 380 -11.68 7.69 6.67
N GLU A 381 -12.39 8.26 7.65
CA GLU A 381 -12.64 9.71 7.75
C GLU A 381 -11.34 10.52 7.79
N VAL A 382 -10.38 10.13 8.61
CA VAL A 382 -9.08 10.82 8.73
C VAL A 382 -8.26 10.70 7.45
N ILE A 383 -8.22 9.51 6.84
CA ILE A 383 -7.55 9.35 5.54
C ILE A 383 -8.21 10.26 4.50
N ASN A 384 -9.53 10.37 4.54
CA ASN A 384 -10.30 11.18 3.60
C ASN A 384 -10.06 12.68 3.76
N SER A 385 -9.91 13.17 4.99
CA SER A 385 -9.63 14.58 5.30
C SER A 385 -8.16 14.93 5.09
N LYS A 386 -7.24 14.09 5.55
CA LYS A 386 -5.78 14.31 5.46
C LYS A 386 -5.25 14.11 4.04
N TYR A 387 -5.88 13.25 3.26
CA TYR A 387 -5.48 12.94 1.88
C TYR A 387 -6.59 13.27 0.88
N GLN A 388 -7.18 14.47 0.95
CA GLN A 388 -8.26 14.96 0.07
C GLN A 388 -8.09 14.64 -1.42
N HIS A 389 -6.85 14.61 -1.93
CA HIS A 389 -6.55 14.25 -3.32
C HIS A 389 -7.13 12.88 -3.74
N TYR A 390 -7.35 11.93 -2.82
CA TYR A 390 -8.04 10.68 -3.15
C TYR A 390 -9.44 10.96 -3.66
N GLY A 391 -10.23 11.75 -2.93
CA GLY A 391 -11.59 12.10 -3.34
C GLY A 391 -11.63 12.89 -4.65
N ASP A 392 -10.70 13.84 -4.83
CA ASP A 392 -10.71 14.72 -5.99
C ASP A 392 -10.25 14.03 -7.28
N VAL A 393 -9.26 13.14 -7.21
CA VAL A 393 -8.85 12.39 -8.40
C VAL A 393 -10.00 11.52 -8.91
N TYR A 394 -10.79 10.90 -8.04
CA TYR A 394 -11.90 10.07 -8.49
C TYR A 394 -13.06 10.85 -9.08
N LYS A 395 -13.34 12.07 -8.59
CA LYS A 395 -14.41 12.94 -9.14
C LYS A 395 -14.23 13.19 -10.64
N ASP A 396 -12.98 13.39 -11.09
CA ASP A 396 -12.68 13.70 -12.49
C ASP A 396 -12.68 12.48 -13.42
N HIS A 397 -12.86 11.29 -12.85
CA HIS A 397 -12.42 10.03 -13.43
C HIS A 397 -13.33 8.84 -13.08
N LEU A 398 -14.60 9.11 -12.73
CA LEU A 398 -15.56 8.10 -12.29
C LEU A 398 -15.78 6.95 -13.31
N GLU A 399 -15.52 7.21 -14.60
CA GLU A 399 -15.78 6.25 -15.69
C GLU A 399 -14.92 4.98 -15.68
N PHE A 400 -13.70 5.01 -15.10
CA PHE A 400 -12.83 3.83 -15.07
C PHE A 400 -12.81 3.10 -13.71
N ILE A 401 -13.49 3.65 -12.70
CA ILE A 401 -13.58 3.03 -11.37
C ILE A 401 -13.98 1.56 -11.45
N PRO A 402 -14.98 1.16 -12.27
CA PRO A 402 -15.35 -0.24 -12.39
C PRO A 402 -14.20 -1.12 -12.91
N GLU A 403 -13.43 -0.63 -13.89
CA GLU A 403 -12.27 -1.39 -14.42
C GLU A 403 -11.18 -1.54 -13.34
N LEU A 404 -10.91 -0.48 -12.57
CA LEU A 404 -9.95 -0.53 -11.46
C LEU A 404 -10.35 -1.49 -10.36
N VAL A 405 -11.62 -1.44 -9.93
CA VAL A 405 -12.15 -2.34 -8.91
C VAL A 405 -12.05 -3.78 -9.41
N ALA A 406 -12.37 -4.05 -10.68
CA ALA A 406 -12.24 -5.38 -11.25
C ALA A 406 -10.79 -5.89 -11.28
N TYR A 407 -9.82 -5.07 -11.65
CA TYR A 407 -8.39 -5.44 -11.60
C TYR A 407 -7.96 -5.84 -10.19
N SER A 408 -8.38 -5.08 -9.18
CA SER A 408 -8.04 -5.37 -7.79
C SER A 408 -8.82 -6.53 -7.19
N MET A 409 -10.06 -6.73 -7.61
CA MET A 409 -10.89 -7.84 -7.12
C MET A 409 -10.44 -9.15 -7.74
N PHE A 410 -10.27 -9.22 -9.05
CA PHE A 410 -10.03 -10.49 -9.74
C PHE A 410 -8.55 -10.82 -9.89
N ASN A 411 -7.66 -10.08 -9.20
CA ASN A 411 -6.21 -10.27 -9.21
C ASN A 411 -5.63 -10.31 -10.63
N TRP A 412 -6.23 -9.55 -11.55
CA TRP A 412 -5.80 -9.52 -12.94
C TRP A 412 -4.49 -8.76 -13.09
N HIS A 413 -3.66 -9.24 -14.03
CA HIS A 413 -2.37 -8.63 -14.30
C HIS A 413 -2.53 -7.35 -15.10
N VAL A 414 -1.67 -6.38 -14.80
CA VAL A 414 -1.65 -5.09 -15.47
C VAL A 414 -0.22 -4.63 -15.74
N LYS A 415 -0.05 -3.83 -16.78
CA LYS A 415 1.21 -3.13 -17.05
C LYS A 415 1.09 -1.68 -16.62
N ARG A 416 2.21 -1.05 -16.23
CA ARG A 416 2.25 0.38 -15.87
C ARG A 416 1.72 1.30 -16.97
N ASN A 417 1.90 0.94 -18.24
CA ASN A 417 1.43 1.69 -19.39
C ASN A 417 -0.01 1.35 -19.83
N THR A 418 -0.70 0.44 -19.14
CA THR A 418 -2.11 0.14 -19.44
C THR A 418 -2.95 1.40 -19.26
N MET A 419 -3.69 1.79 -20.31
CA MET A 419 -4.60 2.93 -20.30
C MET A 419 -6.01 2.52 -19.88
N LEU A 420 -6.60 3.33 -19.00
CA LEU A 420 -7.98 3.23 -18.54
C LEU A 420 -8.79 4.45 -18.98
N GLY A 421 -10.12 4.31 -19.02
CA GLY A 421 -11.04 5.40 -19.36
C GLY A 421 -11.33 5.50 -20.87
N LYS A 422 -12.56 5.92 -21.21
CA LYS A 422 -13.04 6.08 -22.60
C LYS A 422 -12.82 7.51 -23.11
N ARG A 423 -13.01 8.51 -22.26
CA ARG A 423 -12.97 9.94 -22.63
C ARG A 423 -11.74 10.64 -22.07
N LYS A 424 -11.37 10.33 -20.82
CA LYS A 424 -10.15 10.81 -20.20
C LYS A 424 -9.24 9.62 -19.91
N HIS A 425 -8.24 9.44 -20.76
CA HIS A 425 -7.27 8.38 -20.57
C HIS A 425 -6.38 8.68 -19.36
N ILE A 426 -6.17 7.68 -18.53
CA ILE A 426 -5.16 7.68 -17.48
C ILE A 426 -4.43 6.33 -17.50
N THR A 427 -3.13 6.35 -17.28
CA THR A 427 -2.33 5.14 -17.16
C THR A 427 -2.33 4.61 -15.73
N ILE A 428 -2.07 3.30 -15.58
CA ILE A 428 -1.84 2.72 -14.26
C ILE A 428 -0.67 3.40 -13.54
N ALA A 429 0.40 3.76 -14.26
CA ALA A 429 1.53 4.49 -13.69
C ALA A 429 1.11 5.85 -13.09
N GLU A 430 0.23 6.59 -13.76
CA GLU A 430 -0.30 7.85 -13.23
C GLU A 430 -1.16 7.66 -11.98
N LEU A 431 -1.95 6.58 -11.92
CA LEU A 431 -2.73 6.22 -10.73
C LEU A 431 -1.85 5.74 -9.57
N GLU A 432 -0.82 4.94 -9.88
CA GLU A 432 0.22 4.48 -8.96
C GLU A 432 0.92 5.71 -8.35
N ASN A 433 1.33 6.66 -9.19
CA ASN A 433 1.97 7.91 -8.78
C ASN A 433 1.09 8.77 -7.86
N LYS A 434 -0.23 8.76 -8.06
CA LYS A 434 -1.20 9.43 -7.18
C LYS A 434 -1.48 8.62 -5.89
N GLY A 435 -0.83 7.48 -5.68
CA GLY A 435 -1.01 6.60 -4.53
C GLY A 435 -2.41 5.99 -4.43
N ILE A 436 -3.12 5.92 -5.56
CA ILE A 436 -4.52 5.47 -5.68
C ILE A 436 -4.59 3.95 -5.76
N VAL A 437 -3.67 3.40 -6.55
CA VAL A 437 -3.48 1.97 -6.74
C VAL A 437 -2.08 1.60 -6.30
N PHE A 438 -1.88 0.36 -5.90
CA PHE A 438 -0.59 -0.17 -5.49
C PHE A 438 -0.25 -1.36 -6.39
N LEU A 439 0.99 -1.40 -6.88
CA LEU A 439 1.46 -2.51 -7.71
C LEU A 439 2.35 -3.45 -6.90
N GLU A 440 2.05 -4.74 -7.00
CA GLU A 440 2.83 -5.84 -6.44
C GLU A 440 3.50 -6.63 -7.58
N GLY A 441 4.75 -7.03 -7.37
CA GLY A 441 5.47 -7.88 -8.32
C GLY A 441 4.92 -9.31 -8.29
N LEU A 442 4.96 -9.98 -9.44
CA LEU A 442 4.64 -11.40 -9.52
C LEU A 442 5.90 -12.20 -9.17
N GLU A 443 5.85 -12.99 -8.10
CA GLU A 443 6.93 -13.93 -7.76
C GLU A 443 7.06 -14.99 -8.86
N GLY A 444 8.29 -15.27 -9.33
CA GLY A 444 8.57 -16.38 -10.25
C GLY A 444 8.33 -16.13 -11.74
N LEU A 445 7.88 -14.94 -12.17
CA LEU A 445 7.77 -14.60 -13.59
C LEU A 445 8.97 -13.78 -14.07
N GLU A 446 9.63 -14.25 -15.14
CA GLU A 446 10.75 -13.55 -15.81
C GLU A 446 10.34 -12.17 -16.37
N ASN A 447 9.03 -11.97 -16.60
CA ASN A 447 8.51 -10.77 -17.23
C ASN A 447 8.21 -9.66 -16.19
N ARG A 448 9.23 -8.84 -15.90
CA ARG A 448 9.18 -7.75 -14.89
C ARG A 448 8.10 -6.68 -15.12
N GLU A 449 7.46 -6.66 -16.30
CA GLU A 449 6.48 -5.64 -16.69
C GLU A 449 5.07 -5.84 -16.12
N GLU A 450 4.65 -7.09 -15.92
CA GLU A 450 3.32 -7.38 -15.38
C GLU A 450 3.31 -7.30 -13.85
N LYS A 451 2.23 -6.70 -13.32
CA LYS A 451 2.03 -6.45 -11.90
C LYS A 451 0.61 -6.83 -11.49
N ARG A 452 0.43 -7.20 -10.23
CA ARG A 452 -0.90 -7.23 -9.61
C ARG A 452 -1.26 -5.83 -9.14
N LEU A 453 -2.47 -5.41 -9.44
CA LEU A 453 -3.01 -4.14 -8.98
C LEU A 453 -3.81 -4.36 -7.71
N LYS A 454 -3.52 -3.58 -6.67
CA LYS A 454 -4.23 -3.63 -5.39
C LYS A 454 -4.81 -2.26 -5.06
N ILE A 455 -6.08 -2.25 -4.68
CA ILE A 455 -6.79 -1.08 -4.16
C ILE A 455 -7.18 -1.41 -2.72
N PRO A 456 -6.77 -0.60 -1.73
CA PRO A 456 -7.20 -0.78 -0.35
C PRO A 456 -8.72 -0.85 -0.24
N GLY A 457 -9.26 -1.78 0.56
CA GLY A 457 -10.70 -1.99 0.70
C GLY A 457 -11.44 -0.73 1.17
N ILE A 458 -10.81 0.08 2.04
CA ILE A 458 -11.37 1.38 2.45
C ILE A 458 -11.55 2.34 1.26
N THR A 459 -10.64 2.27 0.29
CA THR A 459 -10.69 3.09 -0.92
C THR A 459 -11.82 2.60 -1.83
N VAL A 460 -11.98 1.27 -2.00
CA VAL A 460 -13.10 0.68 -2.74
C VAL A 460 -14.45 1.06 -2.13
N SER A 461 -14.58 0.99 -0.79
CA SER A 461 -15.79 1.38 -0.09
C SER A 461 -16.13 2.86 -0.34
N ARG A 462 -15.15 3.77 -0.26
CA ARG A 462 -15.38 5.18 -0.59
C ARG A 462 -15.78 5.38 -2.04
N LEU A 463 -15.14 4.67 -2.96
CA LEU A 463 -15.47 4.74 -4.38
C LEU A 463 -16.93 4.40 -4.60
N SER A 464 -17.42 3.32 -4.00
CA SER A 464 -18.81 2.90 -4.12
C SER A 464 -19.81 3.98 -3.65
N LYS A 465 -19.51 4.71 -2.57
CA LYS A 465 -20.39 5.75 -2.00
C LYS A 465 -20.51 7.03 -2.85
N GLY A 466 -19.56 7.31 -3.74
CA GLY A 466 -19.51 8.54 -4.54
C GLY A 466 -20.00 8.39 -5.97
N LEU A 467 -20.40 7.19 -6.38
CA LEU A 467 -20.75 6.91 -7.77
C LEU A 467 -22.19 7.31 -8.09
N ASN A 468 -22.36 8.12 -9.13
CA ASN A 468 -23.68 8.39 -9.68
C ASN A 468 -24.17 7.14 -10.45
N PRO A 469 -25.31 6.53 -10.09
CA PRO A 469 -25.86 5.35 -10.79
C PRO A 469 -26.06 5.54 -12.30
N SER A 470 -26.18 6.79 -12.76
CA SER A 470 -26.33 7.14 -14.18
C SER A 470 -25.03 7.09 -15.00
N VAL A 471 -23.85 7.04 -14.36
CA VAL A 471 -22.53 6.99 -15.01
C VAL A 471 -21.90 5.59 -14.93
N LEU A 472 -22.33 4.78 -13.97
CA LEU A 472 -21.88 3.41 -13.81
C LEU A 472 -22.57 2.43 -14.78
N PRO A 473 -21.91 1.32 -15.14
CA PRO A 473 -22.64 0.18 -15.67
C PRO A 473 -23.67 -0.27 -14.62
N ASP A 474 -24.80 -0.84 -15.07
CA ASP A 474 -25.88 -1.35 -14.21
C ASP A 474 -25.48 -2.65 -13.48
N ILE A 475 -24.35 -2.61 -12.78
CA ILE A 475 -23.79 -3.68 -11.98
C ILE A 475 -24.17 -3.38 -10.53
N LYS A 476 -25.12 -4.16 -10.00
CA LYS A 476 -25.66 -3.97 -8.64
C LYS A 476 -24.58 -3.95 -7.55
N LEU A 477 -23.50 -4.73 -7.70
CA LEU A 477 -22.36 -4.74 -6.77
C LEU A 477 -21.73 -3.35 -6.56
N LEU A 478 -21.73 -2.50 -7.59
CA LEU A 478 -21.13 -1.16 -7.53
C LEU A 478 -22.10 -0.09 -6.98
N ARG A 479 -23.37 -0.43 -6.75
CA ARG A 479 -24.41 0.50 -6.28
C ARG A 479 -24.54 0.54 -4.76
N THR A 480 -24.46 -0.63 -4.09
CA THR A 480 -24.62 -0.75 -2.64
C THR A 480 -23.85 -1.97 -2.15
N LEU A 481 -22.82 -1.75 -1.31
CA LEU A 481 -22.12 -2.84 -0.62
C LEU A 481 -23.03 -3.55 0.39
N ASP A 482 -24.17 -2.96 0.74
CA ASP A 482 -25.17 -3.50 1.68
C ASP A 482 -25.68 -4.90 1.29
N HIS A 483 -25.66 -5.27 0.00
CA HIS A 483 -26.02 -6.63 -0.44
C HIS A 483 -24.94 -7.67 -0.07
N ALA A 484 -23.67 -7.26 -0.01
CA ALA A 484 -22.63 -8.09 0.57
C ALA A 484 -22.77 -8.21 2.08
N LEU A 485 -23.58 -7.33 2.70
CA LEU A 485 -23.77 -7.22 4.13
C LEU A 485 -24.92 -8.07 4.71
N SER A 486 -25.84 -8.56 3.87
CA SER A 486 -27.02 -9.32 4.33
C SER A 486 -26.93 -10.80 3.96
N PRO A 487 -27.08 -11.74 4.92
CA PRO A 487 -27.21 -13.17 4.64
C PRO A 487 -28.33 -13.48 3.64
N ASP A 488 -29.42 -12.70 3.70
CA ASP A 488 -30.60 -12.83 2.83
C ASP A 488 -30.36 -12.29 1.41
N GLN A 489 -29.20 -11.68 1.15
CA GLN A 489 -28.82 -11.10 -0.15
C GLN A 489 -27.55 -11.72 -0.72
N ASN A 490 -27.03 -12.78 -0.10
CA ASN A 490 -25.81 -13.44 -0.53
C ASN A 490 -25.91 -14.03 -1.95
N GLU A 491 -27.08 -14.58 -2.31
CA GLU A 491 -27.34 -15.07 -3.67
C GLU A 491 -27.18 -13.96 -4.71
N LEU A 492 -27.72 -12.78 -4.40
CA LEU A 492 -27.62 -11.60 -5.22
C LEU A 492 -26.16 -11.11 -5.33
N LEU A 493 -25.38 -11.21 -4.26
CA LEU A 493 -23.95 -10.89 -4.26
C LEU A 493 -23.18 -11.80 -5.23
N THR A 494 -23.35 -13.12 -5.10
CA THR A 494 -22.63 -14.11 -5.90
C THR A 494 -22.90 -13.93 -7.38
N ILE A 495 -24.18 -13.78 -7.78
CA ILE A 495 -24.50 -13.55 -9.20
C ILE A 495 -23.99 -12.19 -9.69
N SER A 496 -24.03 -11.13 -8.85
CA SER A 496 -23.53 -9.81 -9.23
C SER A 496 -22.01 -9.81 -9.47
N ILE A 497 -21.25 -10.61 -8.72
CA ILE A 497 -19.80 -10.77 -8.91
C ILE A 497 -19.50 -11.45 -10.25
N VAL A 498 -20.21 -12.53 -10.60
CA VAL A 498 -20.03 -13.22 -11.88
C VAL A 498 -20.37 -12.30 -13.05
N VAL A 499 -21.48 -11.56 -12.96
CA VAL A 499 -21.87 -10.59 -13.97
C VAL A 499 -20.84 -9.47 -14.11
N PHE A 500 -20.23 -9.03 -13.01
CA PHE A 500 -19.15 -8.05 -13.06
C PHE A 500 -17.88 -8.61 -13.71
N ARG A 501 -17.51 -9.87 -13.44
CA ARG A 501 -16.42 -10.59 -14.14
C ARG A 501 -16.67 -10.58 -15.65
N LEU A 502 -17.86 -11.03 -16.08
CA LEU A 502 -18.25 -11.06 -17.49
C LEU A 502 -18.20 -9.68 -18.14
N TRP A 503 -18.73 -8.65 -17.47
CA TRP A 503 -18.63 -7.27 -17.94
C TRP A 503 -17.18 -6.88 -18.17
N THR A 504 -16.30 -7.18 -17.22
CA THR A 504 -14.91 -6.76 -17.31
C THR A 504 -14.15 -7.52 -18.40
N ILE A 505 -14.40 -8.83 -18.58
CA ILE A 505 -13.83 -9.64 -19.67
C ILE A 505 -14.26 -9.06 -21.02
N TYR A 506 -15.56 -8.79 -21.19
CA TYR A 506 -16.09 -8.18 -22.40
C TYR A 506 -15.47 -6.82 -22.70
N ARG A 507 -15.35 -5.94 -21.68
CA ARG A 507 -14.74 -4.61 -21.82
C ARG A 507 -13.28 -4.69 -22.27
N ASN A 508 -12.51 -5.62 -21.70
CA ASN A 508 -11.13 -5.87 -22.11
C ASN A 508 -11.04 -6.33 -23.57
N SER A 509 -11.91 -7.25 -23.97
CA SER A 509 -11.97 -7.74 -25.35
C SER A 509 -12.34 -6.66 -26.36
N VAL A 510 -13.28 -5.77 -26.01
CA VAL A 510 -13.63 -4.60 -26.84
C VAL A 510 -12.44 -3.63 -26.93
N ARG A 511 -11.82 -3.30 -25.80
CA ARG A 511 -10.69 -2.35 -25.74
C ARG A 511 -9.50 -2.81 -26.58
N ASN A 512 -9.19 -4.10 -26.52
CA ASN A 512 -8.08 -4.69 -27.27
C ASN A 512 -8.44 -4.99 -28.74
N GLY A 513 -9.66 -4.66 -29.18
CA GLY A 513 -10.11 -4.84 -30.56
C GLY A 513 -10.42 -6.30 -30.94
N PHE A 514 -10.45 -7.22 -29.97
CA PHE A 514 -10.79 -8.63 -30.23
C PHE A 514 -12.26 -8.82 -30.61
N ILE A 515 -13.14 -7.99 -30.07
CA ILE A 515 -14.58 -7.97 -30.43
C ILE A 515 -15.06 -6.54 -30.65
N LYS A 516 -16.05 -6.36 -31.53
CA LYS A 516 -16.72 -5.05 -31.71
C LYS A 516 -17.78 -4.83 -30.63
N GLU A 517 -17.93 -3.59 -30.17
CA GLU A 517 -18.97 -3.22 -29.20
C GLU A 517 -20.37 -3.61 -29.74
N GLY A 518 -21.16 -4.28 -28.90
CA GLY A 518 -22.49 -4.81 -29.22
C GLY A 518 -22.51 -6.24 -29.78
N LYS A 519 -21.34 -6.90 -29.95
CA LYS A 519 -21.27 -8.32 -30.32
C LYS A 519 -21.22 -9.22 -29.09
N ASN A 520 -21.57 -10.49 -29.28
CA ASN A 520 -21.50 -11.49 -28.22
C ASN A 520 -20.07 -11.62 -27.70
N GLY A 521 -19.94 -11.69 -26.38
CA GLY A 521 -18.69 -11.97 -25.70
C GLY A 521 -18.48 -13.47 -25.57
N THR A 522 -17.22 -13.84 -25.38
CA THR A 522 -16.84 -15.21 -25.06
C THR A 522 -15.76 -15.23 -24.00
N CYS A 523 -15.81 -16.19 -23.08
CA CYS A 523 -14.76 -16.46 -22.10
C CYS A 523 -14.66 -17.96 -21.85
N ASN A 524 -13.62 -18.39 -21.15
CA ASN A 524 -13.53 -19.75 -20.63
C ASN A 524 -14.26 -19.84 -19.28
N LEU A 525 -14.60 -21.06 -18.85
CA LEU A 525 -15.23 -21.29 -17.55
C LEU A 525 -14.29 -20.95 -16.40
N SER A 526 -12.99 -21.21 -16.59
CA SER A 526 -11.90 -20.84 -15.68
C SER A 526 -11.76 -19.32 -15.47
N ASP A 527 -12.20 -18.50 -16.43
CA ASP A 527 -12.23 -17.04 -16.27
C ASP A 527 -13.29 -16.60 -15.24
N LEU A 528 -14.27 -17.46 -14.96
CA LEU A 528 -15.41 -17.17 -14.07
C LEU A 528 -15.30 -17.88 -12.73
N PHE A 529 -14.80 -19.12 -12.69
CA PHE A 529 -14.80 -19.97 -11.49
C PHE A 529 -13.48 -20.69 -11.27
N PRO A 530 -13.10 -20.96 -10.01
CA PRO A 530 -12.00 -21.87 -9.69
C PRO A 530 -12.37 -23.29 -10.12
N LEU A 531 -11.63 -23.85 -11.08
CA LEU A 531 -11.86 -25.20 -11.58
C LEU A 531 -11.06 -26.24 -10.80
N ARG A 532 -11.64 -27.43 -10.63
CA ARG A 532 -10.92 -28.55 -10.02
C ARG A 532 -9.90 -29.13 -11.00
N GLU A 533 -8.93 -29.85 -10.46
CA GLU A 533 -7.99 -30.62 -11.27
C GLU A 533 -8.76 -31.61 -12.17
N ASN A 534 -8.49 -31.58 -13.47
CA ASN A 534 -9.18 -32.37 -14.51
C ASN A 534 -10.65 -31.99 -14.79
N GLN A 535 -11.11 -30.81 -14.38
CA GLN A 535 -12.40 -30.29 -14.81
C GLN A 535 -12.27 -29.58 -16.17
N ASP A 536 -13.20 -29.87 -17.08
CA ASP A 536 -13.17 -29.29 -18.43
C ASP A 536 -13.36 -27.77 -18.40
N ASP A 537 -12.43 -27.07 -19.07
CA ASP A 537 -12.51 -25.63 -19.23
C ASP A 537 -13.30 -25.28 -20.51
N VAL A 538 -14.62 -25.17 -20.35
CA VAL A 538 -15.55 -25.00 -21.47
C VAL A 538 -15.70 -23.52 -21.84
N LYS A 539 -15.81 -23.25 -23.15
CA LYS A 539 -16.07 -21.91 -23.65
C LYS A 539 -17.52 -21.49 -23.38
N ILE A 540 -17.69 -20.34 -22.76
CA ILE A 540 -18.97 -19.70 -22.46
C ILE A 540 -19.20 -18.55 -23.44
N GLU A 541 -20.37 -18.54 -24.08
CA GLU A 541 -20.82 -17.44 -24.94
C GLU A 541 -21.96 -16.66 -24.29
N PHE A 542 -21.96 -15.33 -24.44
CA PHE A 542 -22.92 -14.47 -23.77
C PHE A 542 -23.22 -13.17 -24.54
N GLU A 543 -24.42 -12.64 -24.34
CA GLU A 543 -24.80 -11.31 -24.85
C GLU A 543 -24.36 -10.20 -23.87
N PRO A 544 -23.92 -9.02 -24.35
CA PRO A 544 -23.37 -7.97 -23.50
C PRO A 544 -24.45 -7.16 -22.75
N ARG A 545 -25.23 -7.82 -21.89
CA ARG A 545 -26.36 -7.24 -21.12
C ARG A 545 -26.20 -7.44 -19.62
N PHE A 546 -25.28 -6.72 -18.99
CA PHE A 546 -24.77 -7.02 -17.64
C PHE A 546 -25.66 -6.62 -16.45
N SER A 547 -26.98 -6.58 -16.60
CA SER A 547 -27.94 -6.31 -15.52
C SER A 547 -28.37 -7.60 -14.82
N VAL A 548 -28.84 -7.48 -13.56
CA VAL A 548 -29.42 -8.57 -12.76
C VAL A 548 -30.85 -8.19 -12.36
N LEU A 549 -31.84 -8.97 -12.77
CA LEU A 549 -33.26 -8.74 -12.47
C LEU A 549 -33.85 -9.86 -11.62
N ASP A 550 -34.97 -9.58 -10.95
CA ASP A 550 -35.74 -10.64 -10.30
C ASP A 550 -36.62 -11.34 -11.34
N THR A 551 -36.88 -12.64 -11.15
CA THR A 551 -37.82 -13.34 -12.02
C THR A 551 -39.24 -12.75 -11.83
N PRO A 552 -40.03 -12.60 -12.90
CA PRO A 552 -41.37 -12.02 -12.80
C PRO A 552 -42.36 -12.92 -12.04
N PHE A 553 -42.00 -14.18 -11.81
CA PHE A 553 -42.72 -15.14 -10.99
C PHE A 553 -41.74 -16.19 -10.44
N ARG A 554 -42.16 -16.88 -9.37
CA ARG A 554 -41.38 -17.95 -8.73
C ARG A 554 -41.25 -19.13 -9.67
N ILE A 555 -40.02 -19.54 -9.99
CA ILE A 555 -39.76 -20.73 -10.79
C ILE A 555 -39.60 -21.89 -9.83
N GLY A 556 -40.59 -22.78 -9.76
CA GLY A 556 -40.57 -23.94 -8.86
C GLY A 556 -40.53 -25.30 -9.56
N CYS A 557 -40.73 -25.34 -10.87
CA CYS A 557 -40.67 -26.57 -11.64
C CYS A 557 -40.30 -26.31 -13.10
N GLU A 558 -40.13 -27.39 -13.85
CA GLU A 558 -39.81 -27.37 -15.28
C GLU A 558 -40.80 -26.55 -16.12
N ALA A 559 -42.11 -26.68 -15.84
CA ALA A 559 -43.13 -25.94 -16.56
C ALA A 559 -43.01 -24.42 -16.36
N ASP A 560 -42.61 -24.00 -15.16
CA ASP A 560 -42.34 -22.58 -14.85
C ASP A 560 -41.10 -22.09 -15.60
N TRP A 561 -40.07 -22.92 -15.71
CA TRP A 561 -38.86 -22.60 -16.47
C TRP A 561 -39.13 -22.43 -17.96
N ILE A 562 -39.90 -23.34 -18.58
CA ILE A 562 -40.31 -23.23 -19.98
C ILE A 562 -41.12 -21.95 -20.20
N LYS A 563 -42.08 -21.67 -19.30
CA LYS A 563 -42.87 -20.45 -19.33
C LYS A 563 -42.01 -19.20 -19.19
N PHE A 564 -40.97 -19.24 -18.36
CA PHE A 564 -40.02 -18.16 -18.19
C PHE A 564 -39.24 -17.91 -19.49
N LYS A 565 -38.65 -18.96 -20.10
CA LYS A 565 -37.95 -18.88 -21.40
C LYS A 565 -38.85 -18.28 -22.50
N GLN A 566 -40.13 -18.67 -22.55
CA GLN A 566 -41.08 -18.20 -23.55
C GLN A 566 -41.54 -16.74 -23.33
N LYS A 567 -41.76 -16.32 -22.08
CA LYS A 567 -42.30 -14.99 -21.75
C LYS A 567 -41.25 -13.89 -21.67
N CYS A 568 -40.08 -14.19 -21.09
CA CYS A 568 -39.06 -13.19 -20.83
C CYS A 568 -38.09 -13.01 -22.00
N GLY A 569 -38.20 -13.85 -23.04
CA GLY A 569 -37.52 -13.70 -24.33
C GLY A 569 -36.08 -13.22 -24.21
N MET A 570 -35.27 -13.79 -23.31
CA MET A 570 -33.83 -13.59 -23.04
C MET A 570 -33.20 -12.20 -23.30
N SER A 571 -33.98 -11.12 -23.39
CA SER A 571 -33.54 -9.92 -24.12
C SER A 571 -33.25 -8.69 -23.26
N GLU A 572 -33.55 -8.73 -21.96
CA GLU A 572 -33.46 -7.55 -21.09
C GLU A 572 -32.23 -7.56 -20.18
N CYS A 573 -31.75 -8.74 -19.78
CA CYS A 573 -30.59 -8.90 -18.88
C CYS A 573 -29.89 -10.25 -19.07
N ILE A 574 -28.66 -10.38 -18.55
CA ILE A 574 -27.85 -11.60 -18.58
C ILE A 574 -28.12 -12.52 -17.40
N ALA A 575 -28.69 -12.01 -16.32
CA ALA A 575 -28.79 -12.71 -15.04
C ALA A 575 -30.12 -12.46 -14.35
N PHE A 576 -30.63 -13.50 -13.69
CA PHE A 576 -31.85 -13.45 -12.90
C PHE A 576 -31.67 -14.04 -11.51
N GLN A 577 -32.27 -13.39 -10.52
CA GLN A 577 -32.52 -13.94 -9.19
C GLN A 577 -33.94 -14.49 -9.13
N ASN A 578 -34.10 -15.73 -8.70
CA ASN A 578 -35.40 -16.35 -8.50
C ASN A 578 -36.03 -15.83 -7.21
N LEU A 579 -37.37 -15.86 -7.13
CA LEU A 579 -38.05 -15.44 -5.91
C LEU A 579 -37.74 -16.41 -4.75
N GLU A 580 -37.58 -15.85 -3.55
CA GLU A 580 -37.15 -16.57 -2.35
C GLU A 580 -37.86 -17.91 -2.12
N LYS A 581 -37.12 -18.88 -1.58
CA LYS A 581 -37.57 -20.23 -1.20
C LYS A 581 -38.05 -21.08 -2.36
N ALA A 582 -37.77 -20.72 -3.62
CA ALA A 582 -38.09 -21.55 -4.78
C ALA A 582 -37.48 -22.96 -4.68
N PRO A 583 -38.24 -24.03 -4.98
CA PRO A 583 -37.70 -25.39 -5.10
C PRO A 583 -36.98 -25.59 -6.45
N PHE A 584 -36.12 -24.64 -6.83
CA PHE A 584 -35.33 -24.59 -8.05
C PHE A 584 -33.98 -23.93 -7.72
N ALA A 585 -33.16 -23.58 -8.73
CA ALA A 585 -31.98 -22.75 -8.51
C ALA A 585 -32.36 -21.35 -7.99
N ASP A 586 -31.52 -20.80 -7.10
CA ASP A 586 -31.69 -19.48 -6.51
C ASP A 586 -31.47 -18.37 -7.54
N ALA A 587 -30.52 -18.58 -8.45
CA ALA A 587 -30.21 -17.62 -9.50
C ALA A 587 -29.64 -18.32 -10.74
N PHE A 588 -29.64 -17.64 -11.88
CA PHE A 588 -29.12 -18.21 -13.13
C PHE A 588 -28.62 -17.14 -14.11
N LEU A 589 -27.60 -17.52 -14.88
CA LEU A 589 -27.04 -16.75 -15.98
C LEU A 589 -27.49 -17.32 -17.34
N LEU A 590 -27.88 -16.40 -18.21
CA LEU A 590 -28.35 -16.66 -19.57
C LEU A 590 -27.17 -16.72 -20.56
N THR A 591 -26.25 -17.64 -20.31
CA THR A 591 -25.11 -17.93 -21.18
C THR A 591 -25.33 -19.22 -21.97
N GLN A 592 -24.43 -19.50 -22.92
CA GLN A 592 -24.37 -20.78 -23.61
C GLN A 592 -23.02 -21.46 -23.29
N PRO A 593 -23.01 -22.60 -22.58
CA PRO A 593 -24.13 -23.23 -21.86
C PRO A 593 -24.64 -22.38 -20.68
N LEU A 594 -25.84 -22.69 -20.17
CA LEU A 594 -26.46 -21.98 -19.04
C LEU A 594 -25.70 -22.23 -17.74
N ILE A 595 -25.77 -21.30 -16.79
CA ILE A 595 -25.13 -21.46 -15.47
C ILE A 595 -26.16 -21.19 -14.38
N PHE A 596 -26.37 -22.17 -13.51
CA PHE A 596 -27.29 -22.08 -12.37
C PHE A 596 -26.52 -21.96 -11.07
N PHE A 597 -27.07 -21.22 -10.11
CA PHE A 597 -26.45 -20.95 -8.82
C PHE A 597 -27.34 -21.42 -7.69
N GLN A 598 -26.70 -22.03 -6.71
CA GLN A 598 -27.27 -22.28 -5.39
C GLN A 598 -26.28 -21.78 -4.35
N SER A 599 -26.74 -20.91 -3.45
CA SER A 599 -25.92 -20.44 -2.32
C SER A 599 -26.35 -21.13 -1.02
N LYS A 600 -25.39 -21.64 -0.25
CA LYS A 600 -25.61 -22.30 1.06
C LYS A 600 -24.61 -21.78 2.07
N GLN A 601 -25.03 -20.85 2.92
CA GLN A 601 -24.19 -20.30 3.98
C GLN A 601 -24.77 -20.60 5.36
N GLU A 602 -23.90 -20.84 6.32
CA GLU A 602 -24.21 -21.05 7.72
C GLU A 602 -23.42 -20.03 8.56
N LEU A 603 -24.10 -19.09 9.23
CA LEU A 603 -23.47 -18.07 10.10
C LEU A 603 -22.43 -18.67 11.08
N THR A 604 -22.67 -19.89 11.55
CA THR A 604 -21.75 -20.64 12.42
C THR A 604 -20.44 -21.03 11.74
N SER A 605 -20.45 -21.29 10.43
CA SER A 605 -19.26 -21.63 9.65
C SER A 605 -18.38 -20.40 9.45
N CYS A 606 -18.96 -19.27 9.04
CA CYS A 606 -18.26 -17.98 8.94
C CYS A 606 -17.68 -17.51 10.28
N ARG A 607 -18.43 -17.64 11.39
CA ARG A 607 -17.91 -17.31 12.74
C ARG A 607 -16.73 -18.18 13.13
N LYS A 608 -16.77 -19.48 12.82
CA LYS A 608 -15.63 -20.37 13.06
C LYS A 608 -14.41 -19.90 12.29
N GLU A 609 -14.55 -19.58 11.00
CA GLU A 609 -13.45 -19.09 10.16
C GLU A 609 -12.81 -17.81 10.74
N ILE A 610 -13.63 -16.86 11.21
CA ILE A 610 -13.14 -15.62 11.84
C ILE A 610 -12.45 -15.89 13.18
N ASP A 611 -12.92 -16.86 13.96
CA ASP A 611 -12.30 -17.24 15.23
C ASP A 611 -11.09 -18.19 15.05
N ASP A 612 -10.52 -18.26 13.84
CA ASP A 612 -9.43 -19.17 13.46
C ASP A 612 -9.74 -20.66 13.74
N ARG A 613 -11.02 -21.04 13.61
CA ARG A 613 -11.52 -22.41 13.71
C ARG A 613 -11.93 -22.93 12.35
N SER A 614 -11.78 -24.24 12.14
CA SER A 614 -12.21 -24.86 10.89
C SER A 614 -13.70 -24.65 10.63
N PRO A 615 -14.07 -24.19 9.42
CA PRO A 615 -15.46 -24.12 8.97
C PRO A 615 -16.16 -25.50 9.06
N ASN A 616 -17.48 -25.51 8.97
CA ASN A 616 -18.23 -26.76 8.89
C ASN A 616 -17.85 -27.52 7.61
N ILE A 617 -17.79 -28.85 7.65
CA ILE A 617 -17.56 -29.66 6.45
C ILE A 617 -18.86 -29.75 5.64
N LEU A 618 -18.75 -29.69 4.31
CA LEU A 618 -19.87 -29.82 3.40
C LEU A 618 -20.67 -31.12 3.66
N LYS A 619 -22.00 -31.03 3.68
CA LYS A 619 -22.88 -32.19 3.86
C LYS A 619 -22.79 -33.11 2.64
N LYS A 620 -22.51 -34.39 2.88
CA LYS A 620 -22.41 -35.42 1.82
C LYS A 620 -23.66 -35.47 0.96
N GLY A 621 -23.50 -35.37 -0.36
CA GLY A 621 -24.59 -35.47 -1.33
C GLY A 621 -25.41 -34.18 -1.46
N LEU A 622 -25.03 -33.08 -0.80
CA LEU A 622 -25.73 -31.81 -0.90
C LEU A 622 -25.68 -31.26 -2.33
N VAL A 623 -24.50 -31.26 -2.97
CA VAL A 623 -24.34 -30.77 -4.36
C VAL A 623 -25.30 -31.51 -5.28
N LYS A 624 -25.31 -32.84 -5.24
CA LYS A 624 -26.20 -33.67 -6.05
C LYS A 624 -27.68 -33.39 -5.76
N THR A 625 -28.04 -33.19 -4.50
CA THR A 625 -29.43 -32.91 -4.08
C THR A 625 -29.90 -31.55 -4.59
N GLU A 626 -29.06 -30.53 -4.52
CA GLU A 626 -29.39 -29.18 -4.98
C GLU A 626 -29.37 -29.11 -6.52
N HIS A 627 -28.39 -29.73 -7.16
CA HIS A 627 -28.32 -29.83 -8.62
C HIS A 627 -29.56 -30.54 -9.18
N ALA A 628 -30.04 -31.61 -8.54
CA ALA A 628 -31.24 -32.34 -8.96
C ALA A 628 -32.51 -31.47 -9.05
N LYS A 629 -32.57 -30.30 -8.41
CA LYS A 629 -33.69 -29.35 -8.55
C LYS A 629 -33.75 -28.71 -9.94
N VAL A 630 -32.62 -28.70 -10.65
CA VAL A 630 -32.45 -28.12 -11.98
C VAL A 630 -32.51 -29.21 -13.08
N VAL A 631 -32.56 -30.49 -12.69
CA VAL A 631 -32.43 -31.65 -13.58
C VAL A 631 -33.81 -32.11 -14.08
N ASP A 632 -34.17 -31.82 -15.34
CA ASP A 632 -33.92 -32.69 -16.51
C ASP A 632 -34.79 -32.27 -17.74
N ALA A 633 -34.37 -32.69 -18.95
CA ALA A 633 -34.95 -32.47 -20.29
C ALA A 633 -35.14 -31.02 -20.81
N ALA A 634 -35.80 -30.09 -20.08
CA ALA A 634 -36.13 -28.75 -20.62
C ALA A 634 -35.07 -27.66 -20.42
N VAL A 635 -34.11 -27.88 -19.51
CA VAL A 635 -33.05 -26.91 -19.24
C VAL A 635 -32.01 -26.89 -20.36
N GLY A 636 -31.58 -28.08 -20.80
CA GLY A 636 -30.50 -28.28 -21.77
C GLY A 636 -29.12 -28.41 -21.11
N GLU A 637 -28.06 -28.30 -21.91
CA GLU A 637 -26.67 -28.28 -21.43
C GLU A 637 -26.44 -27.08 -20.49
N HIS A 638 -25.89 -27.35 -19.29
CA HIS A 638 -25.70 -26.34 -18.26
C HIS A 638 -24.62 -26.72 -17.25
N PHE A 639 -24.10 -25.71 -16.56
CA PHE A 639 -23.30 -25.83 -15.34
C PHE A 639 -24.15 -25.51 -14.11
N PHE A 640 -23.86 -26.20 -13.01
CA PHE A 640 -24.44 -25.97 -11.70
C PHE A 640 -23.35 -25.54 -10.71
N VAL A 641 -23.51 -24.38 -10.10
CA VAL A 641 -22.56 -23.79 -9.15
C VAL A 641 -23.17 -23.82 -7.75
N LEU A 642 -22.51 -24.51 -6.82
CA LEU A 642 -22.80 -24.40 -5.39
C LEU A 642 -21.77 -23.46 -4.73
N ASP A 643 -22.21 -22.34 -4.16
CA ASP A 643 -21.40 -21.44 -3.31
C ASP A 643 -21.71 -21.69 -1.84
N THR A 644 -20.70 -22.02 -1.04
CA THR A 644 -20.84 -22.31 0.38
C THR A 644 -19.68 -21.81 1.23
N ASP A 645 -19.93 -21.60 2.52
CA ASP A 645 -18.93 -21.32 3.57
C ASP A 645 -18.46 -22.58 4.31
N ALA A 646 -18.86 -23.74 3.82
CA ALA A 646 -18.33 -25.00 4.28
C ALA A 646 -16.96 -25.30 3.63
N HIS A 647 -16.14 -26.06 4.35
CA HIS A 647 -14.91 -26.67 3.85
C HIS A 647 -15.26 -27.80 2.87
N ALA A 648 -14.45 -27.97 1.82
CA ALA A 648 -14.57 -29.08 0.89
C ALA A 648 -14.48 -30.45 1.60
N ARG A 649 -14.97 -31.47 0.90
CA ARG A 649 -15.03 -32.85 1.40
C ARG A 649 -14.22 -33.75 0.47
N ASP A 650 -13.19 -34.40 1.00
CA ASP A 650 -12.22 -35.16 0.19
C ASP A 650 -12.83 -36.41 -0.47
N ASP A 651 -13.84 -37.03 0.14
CA ASP A 651 -14.46 -38.26 -0.36
C ASP A 651 -15.73 -38.01 -1.20
N GLU A 652 -15.98 -36.77 -1.65
CA GLU A 652 -17.09 -36.44 -2.56
C GLU A 652 -16.60 -36.32 -4.00
N LYS A 653 -17.37 -36.91 -4.93
CA LYS A 653 -17.11 -36.82 -6.36
C LYS A 653 -18.21 -35.99 -7.00
N TYR A 654 -17.79 -35.00 -7.78
CA TYR A 654 -18.67 -34.09 -8.48
C TYR A 654 -18.68 -34.43 -9.98
N ASN A 655 -19.80 -34.14 -10.63
CA ASN A 655 -19.92 -34.27 -12.08
C ASN A 655 -19.10 -33.19 -12.80
N HIS A 656 -18.80 -33.40 -14.08
CA HIS A 656 -18.04 -32.46 -14.92
C HIS A 656 -18.71 -31.07 -15.01
N ASN A 657 -20.04 -31.04 -14.93
CA ASN A 657 -20.83 -29.82 -14.99
C ASN A 657 -21.18 -29.22 -13.61
N GLU A 658 -20.64 -29.77 -12.52
CA GLU A 658 -20.84 -29.25 -11.15
C GLU A 658 -19.60 -28.47 -10.70
N ILE A 659 -19.76 -27.21 -10.34
CA ILE A 659 -18.72 -26.35 -9.76
C ILE A 659 -19.04 -26.16 -8.28
N VAL A 660 -18.02 -26.25 -7.43
CA VAL A 660 -18.18 -26.07 -5.98
C VAL A 660 -17.21 -25.01 -5.50
N VAL A 661 -17.77 -23.91 -5.00
CA VAL A 661 -17.03 -22.84 -4.32
C VAL A 661 -17.23 -23.03 -2.82
N THR A 662 -16.13 -23.25 -2.10
CA THR A 662 -16.05 -23.56 -0.66
C THR A 662 -15.21 -22.51 0.04
N SER A 663 -15.04 -22.59 1.37
CA SER A 663 -14.09 -21.74 2.10
C SER A 663 -12.68 -21.73 1.48
N ASP A 664 -12.28 -22.85 0.88
CA ASP A 664 -10.90 -23.11 0.48
C ASP A 664 -10.49 -22.37 -0.80
N ASN A 665 -11.43 -22.21 -1.73
CA ASN A 665 -11.23 -21.56 -3.02
C ASN A 665 -12.07 -20.27 -3.18
N ARG A 666 -12.78 -19.85 -2.13
CA ARG A 666 -13.61 -18.64 -2.12
C ARG A 666 -12.83 -17.38 -2.48
N ARG A 667 -11.58 -17.25 -2.02
CA ARG A 667 -10.75 -16.07 -2.33
C ARG A 667 -10.43 -15.99 -3.82
N GLU A 668 -10.23 -17.13 -4.48
CA GLU A 668 -10.04 -17.20 -5.93
C GLU A 668 -11.31 -16.81 -6.71
N PHE A 669 -12.48 -17.17 -6.19
CA PHE A 669 -13.77 -16.80 -6.79
C PHE A 669 -14.16 -15.33 -6.56
N LEU A 670 -14.16 -14.87 -5.31
CA LEU A 670 -14.63 -13.53 -4.96
C LEU A 670 -13.57 -12.45 -5.20
N GLY A 671 -12.29 -12.81 -5.10
CA GLY A 671 -11.20 -11.86 -4.92
C GLY A 671 -10.94 -11.53 -3.45
N ASP A 672 -9.72 -11.11 -3.14
CA ASP A 672 -9.28 -10.84 -1.76
C ASP A 672 -10.15 -9.77 -1.09
N VAL A 673 -10.43 -8.67 -1.79
CA VAL A 673 -11.21 -7.55 -1.26
C VAL A 673 -12.66 -7.95 -0.96
N MET A 674 -13.31 -8.71 -1.86
CA MET A 674 -14.72 -9.10 -1.64
C MET A 674 -14.85 -10.28 -0.69
N ALA A 675 -13.90 -11.20 -0.66
CA ALA A 675 -13.84 -12.22 0.39
C ALA A 675 -13.76 -11.55 1.77
N GLN A 676 -12.95 -10.49 1.91
CA GLN A 676 -12.84 -9.71 3.14
C GLN A 676 -14.13 -8.95 3.48
N ILE A 677 -14.75 -8.25 2.51
CA ILE A 677 -16.03 -7.54 2.72
C ILE A 677 -17.15 -8.52 3.11
N LYS A 678 -17.20 -9.69 2.48
CA LYS A 678 -18.18 -10.76 2.75
C LYS A 678 -17.95 -11.45 4.11
N MET A 679 -16.72 -11.49 4.60
CA MET A 679 -16.42 -11.96 5.96
C MET A 679 -16.76 -10.89 7.01
N TYR A 680 -16.53 -9.62 6.68
CA TYR A 680 -16.81 -8.47 7.54
C TYR A 680 -18.30 -8.29 7.84
N SER A 681 -19.18 -8.62 6.88
CA SER A 681 -20.62 -8.47 6.99
C SER A 681 -21.33 -9.42 7.95
N VAL A 682 -20.88 -10.67 7.99
CA VAL A 682 -21.52 -11.76 8.74
C VAL A 682 -21.50 -11.53 10.27
N LEU A 683 -20.76 -10.52 10.73
CA LEU A 683 -20.69 -10.10 12.13
C LEU A 683 -21.73 -9.03 12.52
N TYR A 684 -22.40 -8.40 11.55
CA TYR A 684 -23.27 -7.23 11.77
C TYR A 684 -24.72 -7.38 11.27
N GLY A 685 -25.00 -8.43 10.48
CA GLY A 685 -26.36 -8.94 10.28
C GLY A 685 -26.71 -9.95 11.36
#